data_AF-A0A9E0A305-F1
#
_entry.id   AF-A0A9E0A305-F1
#
_cell.length_a   1.000
_cell.length_b   1.000
_cell.length_c   1.000
_cell.angle_alpha   90.00
_cell.angle_beta   90.00
_cell.angle_gamma   90.00
#
_symmetry.space_group_name_H-M   'P 1'
#
loop_
_entity.id
_entity.type
_entity.pdbx_description
1 polymer ?
#
loop_
_entity_poly.entity_id
_entity_poly.type
_entity_poly.pdbx_seq_one_letter_code
_entity_poly.pdbx_strand_id
1 'polypeptide(L)'
;NSTLGYSFNRLPLLPNDRVRIDDIAEDRQKRIWVATSKGLFYATDGIHFNHFPLFDSDTGGVFVQKLQIDTLRKRMWVGTRFNGIFFIENDKPFKFTGIDKNAEISTIVQDFKGDIWFGTRNSGVFHYDGSNIKQIKETDGVSSNLIYVLYADSDYLWIGTNLGLDRLSLAEYSKGKIDLRHYGSSEGLPDLEINLNGVLADGDDGFWIATNGGLAHYQKSLDKINNIPPKVSITNLLLRSQPTPWADYASDIDELTGLPSQLKLSYWQNHLTFEFAGVSFKNPQGVKYAWFLEGLDNSWVESKNRQAVYSNLQPGKTYRLHLKAANSDGIWSGEVISMPIYIAPPFWATWWFRLLSIIAIGLLIYWYVNRRIQYLKERQEELEAMVEQRTVELREQLDIVDDKNRQIMDSIMYAKFLQTSMLPSVDDFKKYFNDAFIFYRPKDFVSGDFYWFCHHKNLSVFAVADCTGHGVPGAIVSVICENALRNAVKECDYQNPAQILTITNAHVVEFFTQSQKSIHDGMEIALAIFNHHTLELDFSGAKLPLYYISGGEVVKLKPDIYRIGWDKEKVLYNNQRVKLSKNDLIFAFTDGFCDQFGAETGQKFSSARLKSLLVDNNQQPHTYIEQLLSITFDQWRGFTEQTDDVLVMGIKV
;
A
#
# COMPACT_ATOMS: atom_id res chain seq x y z
N ASN A 1 79.02 15.98 56.43
CA ASN A 1 77.77 16.64 56.02
C ASN A 1 76.66 16.22 56.96
N SER A 2 76.22 17.18 57.76
CA SER A 2 75.22 17.08 58.83
C SER A 2 73.88 16.56 58.31
N THR A 3 73.54 15.33 58.71
CA THR A 3 72.17 14.81 58.67
C THR A 3 71.34 15.61 59.67
N LEU A 4 70.57 16.58 59.18
CA LEU A 4 69.46 17.18 59.92
C LEU A 4 68.49 16.06 60.30
N GLY A 5 68.56 15.59 61.54
CA GLY A 5 67.65 14.59 62.09
C GLY A 5 66.30 15.24 62.33
N TYR A 6 65.41 15.18 61.35
CA TYR A 6 64.01 15.53 61.56
C TYR A 6 63.36 14.47 62.45
N SER A 7 62.68 14.92 63.52
CA SER A 7 61.79 14.07 64.31
C SER A 7 60.35 14.36 63.91
N PHE A 8 59.57 13.32 63.63
CA PHE A 8 58.16 13.44 63.27
C PHE A 8 57.31 13.00 64.46
N ASN A 9 56.42 13.88 64.91
CA ASN A 9 55.44 13.56 65.94
C ASN A 9 54.09 13.28 65.27
N ARG A 10 53.43 12.18 65.67
CA ARG A 10 52.08 11.85 65.19
C ARG A 10 51.06 12.68 65.97
N LEU A 11 50.30 13.50 65.26
CA LEU A 11 49.19 14.29 65.81
C LEU A 11 47.86 13.60 65.47
N PRO A 12 47.08 13.10 66.45
CA PRO A 12 45.79 12.50 66.17
C PRO A 12 44.72 13.58 65.92
N LEU A 13 44.05 13.53 64.77
CA LEU A 13 42.86 14.36 64.46
C LEU A 13 41.62 13.91 65.23
N LEU A 14 41.38 12.59 65.26
CA LEU A 14 40.33 11.95 66.05
C LEU A 14 40.94 10.80 66.85
N PRO A 15 40.64 10.66 68.16
CA PRO A 15 41.09 9.54 68.96
C PRO A 15 40.55 8.21 68.39
N ASN A 16 41.42 7.22 68.17
CA ASN A 16 41.08 5.85 67.74
C ASN A 16 40.43 5.68 66.35
N ASP A 17 40.35 6.74 65.54
CA ASP A 17 39.75 6.69 64.22
C ASP A 17 40.79 6.75 63.09
N ARG A 18 40.65 5.88 62.08
CA ARG A 18 41.40 6.05 60.82
C ARG A 18 40.64 7.04 59.94
N VAL A 19 41.28 8.16 59.66
CA VAL A 19 40.73 9.24 58.85
C VAL A 19 41.62 9.44 57.64
N ARG A 20 41.02 9.51 56.46
CA ARG A 20 41.73 9.90 55.24
C ARG A 20 41.84 11.42 55.23
N ILE A 21 43.06 11.92 55.08
CA ILE A 21 43.35 13.35 54.88
C ILE A 21 43.53 13.56 53.38
N ASP A 22 42.77 14.49 52.81
CA ASP A 22 42.78 14.76 51.37
C ASP A 22 43.45 16.08 51.00
N ASP A 23 43.44 17.05 51.92
CA ASP A 23 44.11 18.35 51.72
C ASP A 23 44.46 19.01 53.06
N ILE A 24 45.49 19.86 53.03
CA ILE A 24 45.90 20.67 54.19
C ILE A 24 46.18 22.08 53.68
N ALA A 25 45.61 23.09 54.34
CA ALA A 25 45.80 24.49 53.99
C ALA A 25 46.12 25.33 55.24
N GLU A 26 46.98 26.33 55.09
CA GLU A 26 47.19 27.36 56.11
C GLU A 26 46.44 28.63 55.70
N ASP A 27 45.60 29.14 56.58
CA ASP A 27 44.91 30.41 56.33
C ASP A 27 45.75 31.63 56.75
N ARG A 28 45.23 32.82 56.50
CA ARG A 28 45.92 34.09 56.83
C ARG A 28 46.13 34.31 58.32
N GLN A 29 45.38 33.62 59.18
CA GLN A 29 45.50 33.68 60.63
C GLN A 29 46.50 32.64 61.15
N LYS A 30 47.24 31.96 60.25
CA LYS A 30 48.15 30.84 60.55
C LYS A 30 47.46 29.63 61.17
N ARG A 31 46.14 29.47 60.92
CA ARG A 31 45.42 28.26 61.32
C ARG A 31 45.65 27.20 60.27
N ILE A 32 45.98 25.99 60.74
CA ILE A 32 46.12 24.81 59.89
C ILE A 32 44.75 24.17 59.75
N TRP A 33 44.25 24.11 58.53
CA TRP A 33 43.01 23.45 58.15
C TRP A 33 43.30 22.11 57.50
N VAL A 34 42.51 21.10 57.85
CA VAL A 34 42.68 19.73 57.36
C VAL A 34 41.35 19.24 56.80
N ALA A 35 41.32 19.00 55.49
CA ALA A 35 40.22 18.36 54.81
C ALA A 35 40.30 16.84 54.99
N THR A 36 39.20 16.23 55.43
CA THR A 36 39.16 14.80 55.70
C THR A 36 37.90 14.12 55.19
N SER A 37 37.94 12.79 55.14
CA SER A 37 36.75 11.96 54.91
C SER A 37 35.69 12.04 56.02
N LYS A 38 35.98 12.69 57.16
CA LYS A 38 35.10 12.82 58.34
C LYS A 38 34.92 14.28 58.79
N GLY A 39 34.93 15.21 57.84
CA GLY A 39 34.70 16.64 58.11
C GLY A 39 35.92 17.53 57.93
N LEU A 40 35.74 18.80 58.26
CA LEU A 40 36.78 19.82 58.25
C LEU A 40 37.31 20.01 59.66
N PHE A 41 38.63 20.00 59.81
CA PHE A 41 39.28 20.25 61.10
C PHE A 41 40.21 21.45 61.00
N TYR A 42 40.43 22.13 62.12
CA TYR A 42 41.40 23.23 62.19
C TYR A 42 42.16 23.26 63.51
N ALA A 43 43.39 23.74 63.48
CA ALA A 43 44.22 23.99 64.66
C ALA A 43 44.82 25.39 64.61
N THR A 44 44.72 26.13 65.71
CA THR A 44 45.34 27.47 65.86
C THR A 44 46.79 27.40 66.36
N ASP A 45 47.13 26.33 67.09
CA ASP A 45 48.46 26.07 67.63
C ASP A 45 49.25 25.05 66.80
N GLY A 46 48.64 24.53 65.72
CA GLY A 46 49.18 23.48 64.86
C GLY A 46 49.23 22.09 65.50
N ILE A 47 48.70 21.91 66.70
CA ILE A 47 48.81 20.67 67.49
C ILE A 47 47.42 20.10 67.81
N HIS A 48 46.49 20.93 68.27
CA HIS A 48 45.16 20.51 68.70
C HIS A 48 44.10 20.86 67.65
N PHE A 49 43.55 19.83 67.01
CA PHE A 49 42.57 19.99 65.93
C PHE A 49 41.13 19.91 66.47
N ASN A 50 40.32 20.90 66.10
CA ASN A 50 38.89 20.96 66.41
C ASN A 50 38.06 20.79 65.13
N HIS A 51 36.93 20.08 65.24
CA HIS A 51 35.97 19.96 64.15
C HIS A 51 35.33 21.32 63.85
N PHE A 52 35.25 21.68 62.57
CA PHE A 52 34.56 22.87 62.08
C PHE A 52 33.31 22.45 61.30
N PRO A 53 32.09 22.64 61.84
CA PRO A 53 30.86 22.26 61.16
C PRO A 53 30.60 23.15 59.94
N LEU A 54 30.26 22.55 58.79
CA LEU A 54 29.89 23.29 57.58
C LEU A 54 28.41 23.72 57.55
N PHE A 55 27.60 23.17 58.44
CA PHE A 55 26.19 23.51 58.68
C PHE A 55 25.78 23.03 60.08
N ASP A 56 24.64 23.49 60.60
CA ASP A 56 24.25 23.30 62.01
C ASP A 56 24.21 21.83 62.48
N SER A 57 23.88 20.90 61.59
CA SER A 57 23.82 19.46 61.90
C SER A 57 25.05 18.65 61.44
N ASP A 58 26.16 19.31 61.12
CA ASP A 58 27.40 18.64 60.71
C ASP A 58 28.16 18.14 61.95
N THR A 59 28.16 16.82 62.13
CA THR A 59 28.85 16.14 63.25
C THR A 59 30.10 15.38 62.82
N GLY A 60 30.70 15.70 61.66
CA GLY A 60 31.90 15.02 61.14
C GLY A 60 31.59 13.90 60.13
N GLY A 61 30.51 14.05 59.37
CA GLY A 61 30.12 13.11 58.30
C GLY A 61 30.40 13.60 56.88
N VAL A 62 30.81 14.87 56.73
CA VAL A 62 31.03 15.49 55.41
C VAL A 62 32.39 15.09 54.87
N PHE A 63 32.43 14.49 53.68
CA PHE A 63 33.68 14.17 53.01
C PHE A 63 34.22 15.44 52.33
N VAL A 64 35.20 16.09 52.97
CA VAL A 64 35.91 17.26 52.45
C VAL A 64 37.13 16.80 51.66
N GLN A 65 37.24 17.21 50.40
CA GLN A 65 38.32 16.79 49.48
C GLN A 65 39.37 17.88 49.22
N LYS A 66 38.95 19.15 49.14
CA LYS A 66 39.84 20.23 48.69
C LYS A 66 39.59 21.51 49.46
N LEU A 67 40.67 22.22 49.79
CA LEU A 67 40.64 23.56 50.36
C LEU A 67 41.33 24.53 49.39
N GLN A 68 40.74 25.71 49.19
CA GLN A 68 41.35 26.77 48.40
C GLN A 68 41.16 28.12 49.08
N ILE A 69 42.26 28.77 49.44
CA ILE A 69 42.23 30.12 50.00
C ILE A 69 41.99 31.13 48.86
N ASP A 70 40.89 31.89 48.92
CA ASP A 70 40.61 33.01 48.03
C ASP A 70 41.30 34.26 48.60
N THR A 71 42.44 34.58 48.01
CA THR A 71 43.31 35.66 48.51
C THR A 71 42.69 37.04 48.27
N LEU A 72 41.88 37.23 47.24
CA LEU A 72 41.27 38.52 46.95
C LEU A 72 40.06 38.80 47.85
N ARG A 73 39.20 37.81 48.05
CA ARG A 73 37.91 38.00 48.75
C ARG A 73 37.92 37.58 50.23
N LYS A 74 39.09 37.22 50.78
CA LYS A 74 39.27 36.86 52.21
C LYS A 74 38.35 35.71 52.67
N ARG A 75 38.10 34.74 51.80
CA ARG A 75 37.31 33.53 52.10
C ARG A 75 38.11 32.27 51.80
N MET A 76 37.70 31.14 52.36
CA MET A 76 38.25 29.82 52.01
C MET A 76 37.17 28.97 51.39
N TRP A 77 37.42 28.47 50.19
CA TRP A 77 36.57 27.49 49.52
C TRP A 77 36.83 26.09 50.05
N VAL A 78 35.74 25.34 50.22
CA VAL A 78 35.71 23.99 50.75
C VAL A 78 34.96 23.11 49.76
N GLY A 79 35.70 22.28 49.04
CA GLY A 79 35.18 21.30 48.10
C GLY A 79 34.83 20.00 48.82
N THR A 80 33.59 19.53 48.64
CA THR A 80 33.13 18.27 49.24
C THR A 80 32.79 17.25 48.16
N ARG A 81 32.81 15.96 48.54
CA ARG A 81 32.43 14.89 47.61
C ARG A 81 30.94 14.84 47.33
N PHE A 82 30.10 15.02 48.35
CA PHE A 82 28.66 14.72 48.26
C PHE A 82 27.75 15.82 48.80
N ASN A 83 28.31 16.94 49.25
CA ASN A 83 27.56 18.00 49.93
C ASN A 83 27.63 19.34 49.18
N GLY A 84 28.21 19.35 47.97
CA GLY A 84 28.44 20.52 47.14
C GLY A 84 29.68 21.32 47.56
N ILE A 85 29.62 22.64 47.36
CA ILE A 85 30.71 23.56 47.70
C ILE A 85 30.27 24.43 48.87
N PHE A 86 31.20 24.67 49.78
CA PHE A 86 31.05 25.68 50.83
C PHE A 86 32.16 26.72 50.68
N PHE A 87 31.94 27.89 51.25
CA PHE A 87 33.02 28.83 51.53
C PHE A 87 32.90 29.34 52.96
N ILE A 88 34.04 29.59 53.59
CA ILE A 88 34.14 30.14 54.93
C ILE A 88 34.55 31.60 54.82
N GLU A 89 33.74 32.48 55.37
CA GLU A 89 33.99 33.92 55.43
C GLU A 89 33.69 34.41 56.85
N ASN A 90 34.63 35.13 57.46
CA ASN A 90 34.52 35.59 58.85
C ASN A 90 34.15 34.46 59.85
N ASP A 91 34.82 33.31 59.71
CA ASP A 91 34.62 32.09 60.53
C ASP A 91 33.20 31.51 60.49
N LYS A 92 32.42 31.87 59.45
CA LYS A 92 31.09 31.30 59.20
C LYS A 92 31.09 30.54 57.87
N PRO A 93 30.58 29.29 57.84
CA PRO A 93 30.40 28.56 56.60
C PRO A 93 29.15 29.04 55.86
N PHE A 94 29.24 29.09 54.54
CA PHE A 94 28.14 29.37 53.63
C PHE A 94 28.14 28.32 52.54
N LYS A 95 26.97 27.76 52.24
CA LYS A 95 26.83 26.85 51.11
C LYS A 95 26.79 27.66 49.81
N PHE A 96 27.65 27.32 48.87
CA PHE A 96 27.65 27.94 47.56
C PHE A 96 26.52 27.37 46.69
N THR A 97 25.78 28.26 46.03
CA THR A 97 24.64 27.92 45.17
C THR A 97 24.95 28.29 43.73
N GLY A 98 24.54 27.45 42.77
CA GLY A 98 24.72 27.70 41.33
C GLY A 98 25.49 26.61 40.58
N ILE A 99 26.02 25.64 41.32
CA ILE A 99 26.50 24.35 40.79
C ILE A 99 25.52 23.27 41.28
N ASP A 100 25.39 22.17 40.53
CA ASP A 100 24.53 21.05 40.93
C ASP A 100 24.89 20.58 42.34
N LYS A 101 23.86 20.35 43.17
CA LYS A 101 23.98 19.82 44.54
C LYS A 101 24.70 18.46 44.58
N ASN A 102 24.68 17.72 43.47
CA ASN A 102 25.33 16.41 43.31
C ASN A 102 26.74 16.50 42.68
N ALA A 103 27.27 17.70 42.43
CA ALA A 103 28.62 17.85 41.90
C ALA A 103 29.66 17.34 42.91
N GLU A 104 30.47 16.37 42.50
CA GLU A 104 31.55 15.84 43.33
C GLU A 104 32.82 16.65 43.10
N ILE A 105 33.15 17.56 44.01
CA ILE A 105 34.28 18.46 43.85
C ILE A 105 35.58 17.71 44.15
N SER A 106 36.45 17.63 43.15
CA SER A 106 37.78 17.01 43.25
C SER A 106 38.89 18.03 43.45
N THR A 107 38.72 19.23 42.91
CA THR A 107 39.77 20.25 42.91
C THR A 107 39.17 21.65 42.76
N ILE A 108 39.86 22.64 43.30
CA ILE A 108 39.47 24.05 43.26
C ILE A 108 40.77 24.84 43.08
N VAL A 109 40.78 25.79 42.15
CA VAL A 109 41.92 26.69 41.95
C VAL A 109 41.43 28.12 41.74
N GLN A 110 42.20 29.08 42.24
CA GLN A 110 42.01 30.50 41.94
C GLN A 110 42.97 30.89 40.81
N ASP A 111 42.46 31.53 39.76
CA ASP A 111 43.32 32.07 38.69
C ASP A 111 43.92 33.43 39.06
N PHE A 112 44.78 33.96 38.19
CA PHE A 112 45.47 35.24 38.40
C PHE A 112 44.55 36.47 38.41
N LYS A 113 43.32 36.37 37.85
CA LYS A 113 42.30 37.42 37.92
C LYS A 113 41.48 37.33 39.21
N GLY A 114 41.62 36.21 39.92
CA GLY A 114 40.91 35.90 41.14
C GLY A 114 39.60 35.16 40.91
N ASP A 115 39.32 34.73 39.68
CA ASP A 115 38.17 33.85 39.41
C ASP A 115 38.45 32.47 39.98
N ILE A 116 37.37 31.78 40.32
CA ILE A 116 37.45 30.47 40.97
C ILE A 116 37.00 29.40 39.99
N TRP A 117 37.82 28.38 39.86
CA TRP A 117 37.58 27.25 38.98
C TRP A 117 37.39 26.00 39.82
N PHE A 118 36.27 25.30 39.61
CA PHE A 118 35.92 24.06 40.29
C PHE A 118 36.01 22.90 39.31
N GLY A 119 36.86 21.92 39.62
CA GLY A 119 36.92 20.65 38.92
C GLY A 119 36.02 19.64 39.62
N THR A 120 35.29 18.87 38.83
CA THR A 120 34.35 17.87 39.36
C THR A 120 34.66 16.49 38.81
N ARG A 121 34.27 15.43 39.55
CA ARG A 121 34.42 14.05 39.08
C ARG A 121 33.33 13.61 38.10
N ASN A 122 32.30 14.41 37.90
CA ASN A 122 31.09 14.00 37.19
C ASN A 122 30.47 15.06 36.27
N SER A 123 31.03 16.26 36.18
CA SER A 123 30.37 17.40 35.54
C SER A 123 31.36 18.39 34.90
N GLY A 124 32.60 17.99 34.65
CA GLY A 124 33.60 18.87 34.03
C GLY A 124 34.05 20.00 34.95
N VAL A 125 34.30 21.17 34.35
CA VAL A 125 34.86 22.35 35.01
C VAL A 125 33.81 23.44 35.12
N PHE A 126 33.74 24.10 36.28
CA PHE A 126 32.93 25.30 36.48
C PHE A 126 33.84 26.52 36.74
N HIS A 127 33.61 27.60 36.01
CA HIS A 127 34.22 28.91 36.20
C HIS A 127 33.25 29.80 36.96
N TYR A 128 33.75 30.51 37.97
CA TYR A 128 33.01 31.51 38.74
C TYR A 128 33.77 32.83 38.81
N ASP A 129 33.23 33.87 38.19
CA ASP A 129 33.82 35.22 38.11
C ASP A 129 33.56 36.09 39.36
N GLY A 130 32.85 35.55 40.35
CA GLY A 130 32.33 36.29 41.51
C GLY A 130 30.84 36.64 41.41
N SER A 131 30.24 36.51 40.22
CA SER A 131 28.82 36.77 39.97
C SER A 131 28.16 35.67 39.12
N ASN A 132 28.78 35.26 38.02
CA ASN A 132 28.26 34.29 37.07
C ASN A 132 29.01 32.97 37.15
N ILE A 133 28.32 31.90 36.80
CA ILE A 133 28.89 30.55 36.69
C ILE A 133 28.78 30.08 35.24
N LYS A 134 29.88 29.58 34.69
CA LYS A 134 29.91 28.95 33.37
C LYS A 134 30.52 27.55 33.48
N GLN A 135 29.91 26.59 32.79
CA GLN A 135 30.38 25.21 32.77
C GLN A 135 31.12 24.92 31.47
N ILE A 136 32.18 24.11 31.54
CA ILE A 136 32.93 23.57 30.41
C ILE A 136 32.93 22.05 30.53
N LYS A 137 32.50 21.37 29.47
CA LYS A 137 32.34 19.92 29.39
C LYS A 137 33.10 19.31 28.20
N GLU A 138 33.02 17.99 28.08
CA GLU A 138 33.45 17.25 26.89
C GLU A 138 32.86 17.80 25.59
N THR A 139 31.57 18.20 25.60
CA THR A 139 30.91 18.78 24.42
C THR A 139 31.51 20.12 23.99
N ASP A 140 32.23 20.79 24.88
CA ASP A 140 32.92 22.05 24.61
C ASP A 140 34.40 21.83 24.21
N GLY A 141 34.88 20.59 24.19
CA GLY A 141 36.21 20.19 23.72
C GLY A 141 37.19 19.75 24.81
N VAL A 142 36.82 19.73 26.08
CA VAL A 142 37.65 19.11 27.14
C VAL A 142 37.69 17.60 26.91
N SER A 143 38.79 16.94 27.23
CA SER A 143 38.97 15.52 26.92
C SER A 143 38.06 14.62 27.75
N SER A 144 37.72 15.02 28.98
CA SER A 144 36.83 14.27 29.86
C SER A 144 36.14 15.17 30.91
N ASN A 145 34.94 14.78 31.35
CA ASN A 145 34.20 15.40 32.45
C ASN A 145 34.70 14.95 33.85
N LEU A 146 35.60 13.96 33.92
CA LEU A 146 36.24 13.51 35.16
C LEU A 146 37.51 14.32 35.40
N ILE A 147 37.37 15.42 36.13
CA ILE A 147 38.47 16.33 36.43
C ILE A 147 39.13 15.89 37.73
N TYR A 148 40.45 15.69 37.72
CA TYR A 148 41.22 15.31 38.91
C TYR A 148 42.11 16.45 39.39
N VAL A 149 42.57 17.29 38.48
CA VAL A 149 43.48 18.39 38.79
C VAL A 149 43.07 19.62 37.99
N LEU A 150 43.09 20.77 38.65
CA LEU A 150 43.11 22.07 38.01
C LEU A 150 44.36 22.80 38.50
N TYR A 151 45.05 23.44 37.57
CA TYR A 151 46.18 24.29 37.87
C TYR A 151 46.10 25.54 36.98
N ALA A 152 46.16 26.72 37.57
CA ALA A 152 46.10 27.98 36.83
C ALA A 152 47.47 28.65 36.90
N ASP A 153 48.03 28.96 35.74
CA ASP A 153 49.17 29.87 35.60
C ASP A 153 48.69 31.26 35.10
N SER A 154 49.61 32.15 34.72
CA SER A 154 49.27 33.51 34.27
C SER A 154 48.51 33.55 32.94
N ASP A 155 48.61 32.51 32.13
CA ASP A 155 48.12 32.51 30.74
C ASP A 155 47.08 31.41 30.51
N TYR A 156 47.19 30.30 31.24
CA TYR A 156 46.46 29.07 30.99
C TYR A 156 45.84 28.47 32.24
N LEU A 157 44.71 27.81 32.04
CA LEU A 157 44.16 26.83 32.96
C LEU A 157 44.47 25.42 32.43
N TRP A 158 45.15 24.64 33.25
CA TRP A 158 45.48 23.24 33.02
C TRP A 158 44.46 22.36 33.71
N ILE A 159 43.92 21.41 32.94
CA ILE A 159 42.81 20.54 33.31
C ILE A 159 43.29 19.09 33.18
N GLY A 160 43.62 18.48 34.31
CA GLY A 160 44.04 17.08 34.38
C GLY A 160 42.85 16.15 34.52
N THR A 161 42.73 15.17 33.62
CA THR A 161 41.60 14.25 33.54
C THR A 161 42.05 12.78 33.53
N ASN A 162 41.11 11.84 33.40
CA ASN A 162 41.44 10.43 33.15
C ASN A 162 41.88 10.14 31.70
N LEU A 163 41.80 11.12 30.79
CA LEU A 163 42.15 10.98 29.37
C LEU A 163 43.33 11.87 28.95
N GLY A 164 44.08 12.41 29.91
CA GLY A 164 45.26 13.24 29.70
C GLY A 164 45.10 14.63 30.28
N LEU A 165 45.90 15.56 29.76
CA LEU A 165 45.99 16.94 30.24
C LEU A 165 45.51 17.91 29.16
N ASP A 166 44.53 18.75 29.47
CA ASP A 166 44.08 19.81 28.58
C ASP A 166 44.56 21.19 29.06
N ARG A 167 44.87 22.07 28.12
CA ARG A 167 45.27 23.46 28.38
C ARG A 167 44.26 24.41 27.75
N LEU A 168 43.62 25.24 28.58
CA LEU A 168 42.70 26.29 28.17
C LEU A 168 43.39 27.66 28.20
N SER A 169 43.32 28.41 27.10
CA SER A 169 43.77 29.82 27.07
C SER A 169 42.83 30.74 27.83
N LEU A 170 43.30 31.33 28.94
CA LEU A 170 42.51 32.27 29.76
C LEU A 170 42.24 33.59 29.02
N ALA A 171 43.15 34.00 28.13
CA ALA A 171 42.98 35.18 27.29
C ALA A 171 41.85 35.00 26.27
N GLU A 172 41.83 33.88 25.55
CA GLU A 172 40.77 33.58 24.58
C GLU A 172 39.44 33.29 25.27
N TYR A 173 39.47 32.60 26.41
CA TYR A 173 38.29 32.35 27.23
C TYR A 173 37.60 33.65 27.66
N SER A 174 38.38 34.67 28.03
CA SER A 174 37.83 35.99 28.38
C SER A 174 37.16 36.73 27.22
N LYS A 175 37.47 36.35 25.97
CA LYS A 175 36.80 36.83 24.75
C LYS A 175 35.59 35.97 24.37
N GLY A 176 35.24 34.97 25.19
CA GLY A 176 34.14 34.03 24.96
C GLY A 176 34.52 32.80 24.11
N LYS A 177 35.78 32.62 23.75
CA LYS A 177 36.25 31.49 22.92
C LYS A 177 36.90 30.41 23.78
N ILE A 178 36.45 29.17 23.64
CA ILE A 178 37.09 28.00 24.28
C ILE A 178 38.22 27.53 23.35
N ASP A 179 39.46 27.82 23.74
CA ASP A 179 40.66 27.44 23.01
C ASP A 179 41.43 26.40 23.85
N LEU A 180 41.24 25.13 23.49
CA LEU A 180 41.77 23.98 24.20
C LEU A 180 42.84 23.27 23.39
N ARG A 181 43.93 22.88 24.06
CA ARG A 181 44.97 22.01 23.53
C ARG A 181 45.15 20.80 24.43
N HIS A 182 45.08 19.62 23.83
CA HIS A 182 45.22 18.35 24.51
C HIS A 182 46.67 17.84 24.49
N TYR A 183 47.12 17.26 25.60
CA TYR A 183 48.39 16.57 25.76
C TYR A 183 48.12 15.15 26.26
N GLY A 184 48.32 14.17 25.39
CA GLY A 184 48.22 12.75 25.70
C GLY A 184 49.56 12.05 25.51
N SER A 185 49.53 10.73 25.36
CA SER A 185 50.75 9.93 25.17
C SER A 185 51.54 10.29 23.92
N SER A 186 50.87 10.73 22.85
CA SER A 186 51.53 11.23 21.63
C SER A 186 52.28 12.54 21.82
N GLU A 187 51.95 13.29 22.86
CA GLU A 187 52.57 14.56 23.23
C GLU A 187 53.62 14.40 24.34
N GLY A 188 53.90 13.15 24.77
CA GLY A 188 54.93 12.81 25.73
C GLY A 188 54.43 12.54 27.16
N LEU A 189 53.10 12.50 27.37
CA LEU A 189 52.55 12.18 28.69
C LEU A 189 52.78 10.68 29.01
N PRO A 190 53.38 10.30 30.15
CA PRO A 190 53.70 8.90 30.47
C PRO A 190 52.49 7.97 30.54
N ASP A 191 51.35 8.50 31.00
CA ASP A 191 50.07 7.81 31.08
C ASP A 191 48.94 8.86 31.01
N LEU A 192 47.76 8.48 30.52
CA LEU A 192 46.63 9.40 30.36
C LEU A 192 45.92 9.71 31.68
N GLU A 193 45.98 8.82 32.67
CA GLU A 193 45.28 9.03 33.94
C GLU A 193 46.08 9.95 34.87
N ILE A 194 45.63 11.20 34.98
CA ILE A 194 46.19 12.19 35.91
C ILE A 194 45.75 11.88 37.34
N ASN A 195 46.68 11.90 38.29
CA ASN A 195 46.39 11.63 39.69
C ASN A 195 45.79 12.85 40.41
N LEU A 196 44.82 12.58 41.29
CA LEU A 196 44.20 13.60 42.15
C LEU A 196 45.27 14.37 42.95
N ASN A 197 45.17 15.70 42.97
CA ASN A 197 46.13 16.61 43.62
C ASN A 197 47.59 16.47 43.14
N GLY A 198 47.82 15.74 42.03
CA GLY A 198 49.14 15.44 41.52
C GLY A 198 49.75 16.56 40.69
N VAL A 199 49.74 17.81 41.15
CA VAL A 199 50.39 18.93 40.47
C VAL A 199 51.25 19.74 41.43
N LEU A 200 52.43 20.13 40.97
CA LEU A 200 53.35 20.96 41.73
C LEU A 200 54.03 21.97 40.79
N ALA A 201 53.78 23.26 41.02
CA ALA A 201 54.49 24.32 40.30
C ALA A 201 55.98 24.31 40.70
N ASP A 202 56.86 24.51 39.73
CA ASP A 202 58.31 24.62 39.98
C ASP A 202 58.92 25.93 39.47
N GLY A 203 58.07 26.92 39.20
CA GLY A 203 58.43 28.28 38.79
C GLY A 203 57.40 28.82 37.79
N ASP A 204 57.70 29.98 37.20
CA ASP A 204 56.83 30.58 36.18
C ASP A 204 56.89 29.84 34.82
N ASP A 205 57.94 29.03 34.60
CA ASP A 205 58.19 28.33 33.34
C ASP A 205 57.71 26.88 33.34
N GLY A 206 57.21 26.33 34.45
CA GLY A 206 56.87 24.90 34.48
C GLY A 206 56.10 24.40 35.70
N PHE A 207 55.69 23.14 35.59
CA PHE A 207 55.09 22.37 36.68
C PHE A 207 55.27 20.87 36.46
N TRP A 208 55.24 20.12 37.55
CA TRP A 208 55.20 18.67 37.56
C TRP A 208 53.76 18.19 37.66
N ILE A 209 53.42 17.14 36.91
CA ILE A 209 52.14 16.46 36.99
C ILE A 209 52.34 14.96 37.22
N ALA A 210 51.56 14.38 38.12
CA ALA A 210 51.60 12.96 38.41
C ALA A 210 50.55 12.22 37.59
N THR A 211 50.98 11.11 36.99
CA THR A 211 50.14 10.17 36.25
C THR A 211 50.30 8.77 36.84
N ASN A 212 49.47 7.82 36.43
CA ASN A 212 49.66 6.41 36.80
C ASN A 212 50.99 5.81 36.29
N GLY A 213 51.55 6.37 35.22
CA GLY A 213 52.83 5.96 34.63
C GLY A 213 54.06 6.66 35.23
N GLY A 214 53.90 7.56 36.20
CA GLY A 214 55.00 8.28 36.84
C GLY A 214 54.78 9.80 36.88
N LEU A 215 55.86 10.57 36.83
CA LEU A 215 55.80 12.04 36.82
C LEU A 215 56.11 12.55 35.41
N ALA A 216 55.36 13.54 34.96
CA ALA A 216 55.64 14.35 33.77
C ALA A 216 56.03 15.78 34.20
N HIS A 217 57.01 16.37 33.53
CA HIS A 217 57.38 17.76 33.71
C HIS A 217 56.97 18.57 32.48
N TYR A 218 56.15 19.60 32.68
CA TYR A 218 55.82 20.55 31.64
C TYR A 218 56.73 21.78 31.76
N GLN A 219 57.31 22.20 30.63
CA GLN A 219 58.08 23.43 30.51
C GLN A 219 57.51 24.29 29.38
N LYS A 220 57.06 25.49 29.72
CA LYS A 220 56.44 26.46 28.82
C LYS A 220 57.41 26.92 27.73
N SER A 221 58.67 27.16 28.07
CA SER A 221 59.73 27.53 27.11
C SER A 221 60.01 26.47 26.04
N LEU A 222 59.72 25.19 26.31
CA LEU A 222 59.90 24.08 25.37
C LEU A 222 58.65 23.80 24.52
N ASP A 223 57.47 24.25 24.95
CA ASP A 223 56.21 24.01 24.26
C ASP A 223 55.99 24.95 23.06
N LYS A 224 56.78 24.71 22.00
CA LYS A 224 56.74 25.51 20.76
C LYS A 224 55.73 24.95 19.77
N ILE A 225 54.90 25.83 19.20
CA ILE A 225 53.99 25.51 18.10
C ILE A 225 54.80 25.07 16.87
N ASN A 226 54.43 23.92 16.29
CA ASN A 226 54.99 23.50 15.02
C ASN A 226 54.31 24.25 13.87
N ASN A 227 54.99 25.29 13.37
CA ASN A 227 54.51 26.06 12.21
C ASN A 227 54.79 25.37 10.86
N ILE A 228 55.40 24.18 10.86
CA ILE A 228 55.65 23.42 9.64
C ILE A 228 54.42 22.55 9.35
N PRO A 229 53.65 22.85 8.29
CA PRO A 229 52.53 21.99 7.90
C PRO A 229 53.04 20.60 7.49
N PRO A 230 52.24 19.54 7.69
CA PRO A 230 52.61 18.21 7.25
C PRO A 230 52.63 18.14 5.73
N LYS A 231 53.56 17.36 5.17
CA LYS A 231 53.52 17.03 3.74
C LYS A 231 52.60 15.82 3.55
N VAL A 232 51.48 16.01 2.86
CA VAL A 232 50.52 14.93 2.57
C VAL A 232 50.69 14.40 1.15
N SER A 233 50.58 13.09 0.99
CA SER A 233 50.58 12.41 -0.30
C SER A 233 49.60 11.24 -0.30
N ILE A 234 49.01 10.97 -1.47
CA ILE A 234 48.27 9.73 -1.69
C ILE A 234 49.30 8.60 -1.76
N THR A 235 49.14 7.60 -0.90
CA THR A 235 50.05 6.44 -0.81
C THR A 235 49.54 5.27 -1.63
N ASN A 236 48.22 5.18 -1.80
CA ASN A 236 47.62 4.08 -2.55
C ASN A 236 46.25 4.48 -3.11
N LEU A 237 45.86 3.79 -4.16
CA LEU A 237 44.54 3.89 -4.76
C LEU A 237 44.02 2.49 -5.03
N LEU A 238 42.83 2.19 -4.49
CA LEU A 238 42.19 0.88 -4.64
C LEU A 238 40.93 1.01 -5.48
N LEU A 239 40.76 0.08 -6.42
CA LEU A 239 39.50 -0.09 -7.15
C LEU A 239 38.72 -1.21 -6.48
N ARG A 240 37.48 -0.95 -6.06
CA ARG A 240 36.64 -1.94 -5.35
C ARG A 240 37.35 -2.54 -4.13
N SER A 241 38.10 -1.71 -3.41
CA SER A 241 38.89 -2.10 -2.23
C SER A 241 39.96 -3.17 -2.49
N GLN A 242 40.44 -3.29 -3.73
CA GLN A 242 41.51 -4.20 -4.14
C GLN A 242 42.69 -3.41 -4.73
N PRO A 243 43.96 -3.81 -4.46
CA PRO A 243 45.11 -3.26 -5.16
C PRO A 243 44.96 -3.44 -6.67
N THR A 244 45.21 -2.38 -7.44
CA THR A 244 44.95 -2.37 -8.89
C THR A 244 46.20 -1.93 -9.65
N PRO A 245 46.62 -2.68 -10.68
CA PRO A 245 47.70 -2.23 -11.57
C PRO A 245 47.21 -1.08 -12.43
N TRP A 246 47.48 0.16 -12.01
CA TRP A 246 46.97 1.36 -12.68
C TRP A 246 47.51 1.60 -14.09
N ALA A 247 48.58 0.90 -14.46
CA ALA A 247 49.14 0.92 -15.83
C ALA A 247 48.14 0.47 -16.89
N ASP A 248 47.17 -0.38 -16.53
CA ASP A 248 46.15 -0.85 -17.45
C ASP A 248 45.02 0.18 -17.67
N TYR A 249 44.95 1.22 -16.83
CA TYR A 249 43.79 2.14 -16.73
C TYR A 249 44.15 3.62 -16.91
N ALA A 250 45.44 3.94 -17.07
CA ALA A 250 45.92 5.30 -17.26
C ALA A 250 47.00 5.36 -18.32
N SER A 251 47.05 6.50 -19.04
CA SER A 251 48.06 6.76 -20.07
C SER A 251 49.42 7.16 -19.50
N ASP A 252 49.45 7.58 -18.25
CA ASP A 252 50.63 8.13 -17.59
C ASP A 252 50.57 7.81 -16.09
N ILE A 253 51.70 7.38 -15.56
CA ILE A 253 51.88 6.92 -14.18
C ILE A 253 53.09 7.65 -13.61
N ASP A 254 52.91 8.21 -12.42
CA ASP A 254 54.02 8.77 -11.67
C ASP A 254 54.99 7.63 -11.24
N GLU A 255 56.23 7.67 -11.74
CA GLU A 255 57.25 6.63 -11.51
C GLU A 255 57.57 6.41 -10.02
N LEU A 256 57.34 7.41 -9.17
CA LEU A 256 57.74 7.39 -7.77
C LEU A 256 56.63 6.83 -6.86
N THR A 257 55.37 7.06 -7.22
CA THR A 257 54.18 6.64 -6.44
C THR A 257 53.46 5.45 -7.05
N GLY A 258 53.67 5.16 -8.34
CA GLY A 258 52.91 4.14 -9.07
C GLY A 258 51.44 4.52 -9.29
N LEU A 259 51.09 5.78 -9.06
CA LEU A 259 49.73 6.30 -9.18
C LEU A 259 49.53 7.02 -10.53
N PRO A 260 48.33 6.91 -11.12
CA PRO A 260 48.03 7.54 -12.40
C PRO A 260 47.87 9.06 -12.27
N SER A 261 48.36 9.83 -13.25
CA SER A 261 48.18 11.30 -13.26
C SER A 261 46.75 11.71 -13.62
N GLN A 262 46.05 10.88 -14.41
CA GLN A 262 44.63 11.01 -14.73
C GLN A 262 43.97 9.64 -14.79
N LEU A 263 42.79 9.52 -14.18
CA LEU A 263 42.01 8.29 -14.18
C LEU A 263 40.89 8.36 -15.22
N LYS A 264 40.85 7.36 -16.10
CA LYS A 264 39.73 7.15 -17.02
C LYS A 264 39.17 5.75 -16.78
N LEU A 265 38.07 5.68 -16.05
CA LEU A 265 37.48 4.43 -15.60
C LEU A 265 36.19 4.13 -16.36
N SER A 266 35.90 2.86 -16.57
CA SER A 266 34.62 2.43 -17.15
C SER A 266 33.47 2.59 -16.15
N TYR A 267 32.23 2.55 -16.64
CA TYR A 267 31.02 2.65 -15.82
C TYR A 267 31.02 1.74 -14.58
N TRP A 268 31.53 0.53 -14.69
CA TRP A 268 31.53 -0.47 -13.61
C TRP A 268 32.64 -0.25 -12.57
N GLN A 269 33.59 0.63 -12.85
CA GLN A 269 34.79 0.89 -12.06
C GLN A 269 34.61 2.19 -11.26
N ASN A 270 33.53 2.26 -10.49
CA ASN A 270 33.05 3.49 -9.85
C ASN A 270 33.14 3.47 -8.32
N HIS A 271 33.90 2.52 -7.75
CA HIS A 271 34.19 2.42 -6.32
C HIS A 271 35.68 2.61 -6.10
N LEU A 272 36.06 3.75 -5.52
CA LEU A 272 37.45 4.15 -5.31
C LEU A 272 37.73 4.38 -3.83
N THR A 273 38.86 3.85 -3.38
CA THR A 273 39.41 4.14 -2.05
C THR A 273 40.76 4.81 -2.22
N PHE A 274 40.89 6.01 -1.64
CA PHE A 274 42.14 6.76 -1.59
C PHE A 274 42.76 6.56 -0.22
N GLU A 275 43.99 6.05 -0.18
CA GLU A 275 44.78 5.99 1.04
C GLU A 275 45.85 7.06 0.98
N PHE A 276 46.07 7.74 2.09
CA PHE A 276 47.00 8.86 2.16
C PHE A 276 47.75 8.90 3.49
N ALA A 277 48.93 9.51 3.46
CA ALA A 277 49.75 9.72 4.64
C ALA A 277 50.26 11.16 4.66
N GLY A 278 50.16 11.79 5.83
CA GLY A 278 50.74 13.08 6.14
C GLY A 278 51.95 12.90 7.03
N VAL A 279 53.09 13.44 6.59
CA VAL A 279 54.35 13.34 7.33
C VAL A 279 54.52 14.56 8.23
N SER A 280 54.52 14.32 9.53
CA SER A 280 54.87 15.28 10.58
C SER A 280 55.85 14.62 11.55
N PHE A 281 57.10 15.10 11.59
CA PHE A 281 58.14 14.48 12.42
C PHE A 281 57.95 14.71 13.92
N LYS A 282 57.35 15.85 14.32
CA LYS A 282 57.11 16.17 15.74
C LYS A 282 56.07 15.24 16.37
N ASN A 283 54.97 15.00 15.66
CA ASN A 283 53.90 14.11 16.11
C ASN A 283 53.22 13.46 14.89
N PRO A 284 53.66 12.26 14.48
CA PRO A 284 53.08 11.54 13.34
C PRO A 284 51.65 11.03 13.58
N GLN A 285 51.29 10.73 14.84
CA GLN A 285 49.98 10.21 15.23
C GLN A 285 48.92 11.30 15.32
N GLY A 286 49.33 12.54 15.61
CA GLY A 286 48.46 13.71 15.73
C GLY A 286 48.06 14.38 14.41
N VAL A 287 48.46 13.82 13.26
CA VAL A 287 48.10 14.37 11.95
C VAL A 287 46.61 14.18 11.68
N LYS A 288 45.93 15.27 11.30
CA LYS A 288 44.54 15.26 10.83
C LYS A 288 44.49 15.45 9.32
N TYR A 289 43.48 14.92 8.68
CA TYR A 289 43.28 15.00 7.24
C TYR A 289 41.96 15.69 6.95
N ALA A 290 41.90 16.41 5.84
CA ALA A 290 40.67 16.90 5.26
C ALA A 290 40.66 16.62 3.77
N TRP A 291 39.54 16.09 3.28
CA TRP A 291 39.37 15.83 1.85
C TRP A 291 38.03 16.34 1.35
N PHE A 292 37.97 16.55 0.04
CA PHE A 292 36.79 17.04 -0.67
C PHE A 292 36.81 16.53 -2.11
N LEU A 293 35.78 15.82 -2.56
CA LEU A 293 35.62 15.39 -3.94
C LEU A 293 34.72 16.34 -4.72
N GLU A 294 35.34 17.20 -5.52
CA GLU A 294 34.65 18.11 -6.42
C GLU A 294 33.78 17.32 -7.40
N GLY A 295 32.50 17.69 -7.49
CA GLY A 295 31.49 17.00 -8.29
C GLY A 295 30.61 16.01 -7.51
N LEU A 296 30.92 15.75 -6.24
CA LEU A 296 30.11 14.92 -5.33
C LEU A 296 29.88 15.56 -3.96
N ASP A 297 30.95 16.03 -3.29
CA ASP A 297 30.86 16.56 -1.92
C ASP A 297 30.39 18.01 -1.89
N ASN A 298 29.73 18.40 -0.80
CA ASN A 298 29.29 19.79 -0.56
C ASN A 298 30.21 20.57 0.39
N SER A 299 31.00 19.88 1.21
CA SER A 299 31.89 20.46 2.22
C SER A 299 33.09 19.54 2.49
N TRP A 300 34.17 20.09 3.04
CA TRP A 300 35.32 19.32 3.47
C TRP A 300 34.96 18.31 4.56
N VAL A 301 35.47 17.09 4.44
CA VAL A 301 35.35 16.05 5.47
C VAL A 301 36.67 16.00 6.24
N GLU A 302 36.62 16.27 7.54
CA GLU A 302 37.79 16.21 8.42
C GLU A 302 37.83 14.92 9.25
N SER A 303 38.97 14.26 9.29
CA SER A 303 39.15 13.03 10.06
C SER A 303 40.61 12.76 10.44
N LYS A 304 40.82 11.92 11.46
CA LYS A 304 42.13 11.29 11.73
C LYS A 304 42.37 10.05 10.84
N ASN A 305 41.32 9.55 10.16
CA ASN A 305 41.43 8.41 9.27
C ASN A 305 42.27 8.73 8.04
N ARG A 306 43.06 7.75 7.60
CA ARG A 306 44.01 7.84 6.48
C ARG A 306 43.41 7.38 5.14
N GLN A 307 42.09 7.26 5.08
CA GLN A 307 41.39 6.74 3.90
C GLN A 307 40.10 7.52 3.61
N ALA A 308 39.85 7.78 2.33
CA ALA A 308 38.59 8.31 1.82
C ALA A 308 37.99 7.31 0.83
N VAL A 309 36.73 6.93 1.05
CA VAL A 309 36.03 5.92 0.25
C VAL A 309 34.86 6.55 -0.47
N TYR A 310 34.84 6.41 -1.80
CA TYR A 310 33.75 6.87 -2.64
C TYR A 310 33.18 5.69 -3.42
N SER A 311 31.91 5.38 -3.17
CA SER A 311 31.17 4.34 -3.86
C SER A 311 30.18 4.94 -4.85
N ASN A 312 29.91 4.20 -5.93
CA ASN A 312 28.89 4.53 -6.91
C ASN A 312 29.04 5.93 -7.56
N LEU A 313 30.26 6.30 -7.92
CA LEU A 313 30.51 7.54 -8.66
C LEU A 313 29.69 7.56 -9.97
N GLN A 314 28.96 8.66 -10.19
CA GLN A 314 28.06 8.75 -11.34
C GLN A 314 28.86 8.80 -12.65
N PRO A 315 28.43 8.03 -13.67
CA PRO A 315 29.03 8.07 -15.00
C PRO A 315 28.81 9.39 -15.74
N GLY A 316 29.71 9.71 -16.67
CA GLY A 316 29.66 10.91 -17.50
C GLY A 316 30.14 12.18 -16.80
N LYS A 317 30.70 12.06 -15.58
CA LYS A 317 31.22 13.17 -14.80
C LYS A 317 32.72 13.04 -14.59
N THR A 318 33.37 14.19 -14.43
CA THR A 318 34.75 14.32 -13.99
C THR A 318 34.75 14.79 -12.55
N TYR A 319 35.44 14.06 -11.68
CA TYR A 319 35.63 14.39 -10.28
C TYR A 319 37.08 14.83 -10.06
N ARG A 320 37.32 15.65 -9.03
CA ARG A 320 38.67 15.98 -8.57
C ARG A 320 38.75 15.84 -7.06
N LEU A 321 39.67 15.01 -6.60
CA LEU A 321 39.95 14.89 -5.17
C LEU A 321 40.87 16.02 -4.73
N HIS A 322 40.44 16.76 -3.71
CA HIS A 322 41.24 17.73 -2.99
C HIS A 322 41.59 17.14 -1.62
N LEU A 323 42.86 17.22 -1.24
CA LEU A 323 43.38 16.65 0.02
C LEU A 323 44.32 17.65 0.68
N LYS A 324 44.20 17.79 1.99
CA LYS A 324 45.13 18.53 2.85
C LYS A 324 45.26 17.84 4.20
N ALA A 325 46.32 18.13 4.92
CA ALA A 325 46.54 17.61 6.26
C ALA A 325 46.95 18.72 7.23
N ALA A 326 46.58 18.59 8.50
CA ALA A 326 47.06 19.44 9.58
C ALA A 326 47.97 18.66 10.50
N ASN A 327 49.01 19.32 11.01
CA ASN A 327 49.79 18.76 12.11
C ASN A 327 48.99 18.80 13.42
N SER A 328 49.55 18.25 14.50
CA SER A 328 48.92 18.21 15.82
C SER A 328 48.61 19.60 16.40
N ASP A 329 49.32 20.63 15.92
CA ASP A 329 49.15 22.02 16.36
C ASP A 329 48.16 22.81 15.48
N GLY A 330 47.46 22.14 14.55
CA GLY A 330 46.38 22.74 13.74
C GLY A 330 46.84 23.51 12.50
N ILE A 331 48.13 23.44 12.14
CA ILE A 331 48.66 24.09 10.94
C ILE A 331 48.41 23.20 9.73
N TRP A 332 47.48 23.64 8.89
CA TRP A 332 47.10 22.96 7.65
C TRP A 332 48.15 23.15 6.56
N SER A 333 48.42 22.07 5.83
CA SER A 333 49.11 22.13 4.55
C SER A 333 48.32 22.95 3.55
N GLY A 334 49.03 23.51 2.57
CA GLY A 334 48.38 23.92 1.33
C GLY A 334 47.62 22.75 0.70
N GLU A 335 46.74 23.08 -0.25
CA GLU A 335 46.02 22.08 -1.04
C GLU A 335 47.01 21.20 -1.79
N VAL A 336 46.88 19.87 -1.64
CA VAL A 336 47.69 18.90 -2.38
C VAL A 336 46.93 18.44 -3.63
N ILE A 337 47.72 18.42 -4.71
CA ILE A 337 47.47 18.05 -6.11
C ILE A 337 46.24 17.16 -6.33
N SER A 338 45.39 17.65 -7.23
CA SER A 338 44.16 17.03 -7.71
C SER A 338 44.44 15.92 -8.73
N MET A 339 43.86 14.74 -8.53
CA MET A 339 43.78 13.71 -9.57
C MET A 339 42.40 13.77 -10.23
N PRO A 340 42.30 14.15 -11.53
CA PRO A 340 41.04 14.11 -12.25
C PRO A 340 40.61 12.66 -12.50
N ILE A 341 39.37 12.34 -12.10
CA ILE A 341 38.75 11.03 -12.26
C ILE A 341 37.56 11.17 -13.19
N TYR A 342 37.66 10.61 -14.39
CA TYR A 342 36.53 10.55 -15.32
C TYR A 342 35.93 9.14 -15.33
N ILE A 343 34.65 9.04 -14.99
CA ILE A 343 33.88 7.79 -15.10
C ILE A 343 33.14 7.80 -16.43
N ALA A 344 33.54 6.95 -17.38
CA ALA A 344 32.92 6.86 -18.69
C ALA A 344 31.47 6.35 -18.59
N PRO A 345 30.53 6.93 -19.36
CA PRO A 345 29.18 6.40 -19.44
C PRO A 345 29.19 5.00 -20.08
N PRO A 346 28.26 4.12 -19.68
CA PRO A 346 28.14 2.82 -20.31
C PRO A 346 27.78 2.98 -21.80
N PHE A 347 28.15 2.01 -22.63
CA PHE A 347 28.01 2.14 -24.09
C PHE A 347 26.56 2.44 -24.51
N TRP A 348 25.56 1.91 -23.79
CA TRP A 348 24.14 2.16 -24.07
C TRP A 348 23.66 3.59 -23.74
N ALA A 349 24.41 4.32 -22.92
CA ALA A 349 24.10 5.72 -22.59
C ALA A 349 24.78 6.73 -23.54
N THR A 350 25.59 6.28 -24.50
CA THR A 350 26.25 7.15 -25.48
C THR A 350 25.28 7.64 -26.57
N TRP A 351 25.56 8.82 -27.14
CA TRP A 351 24.68 9.44 -28.15
C TRP A 351 24.57 8.59 -29.43
N TRP A 352 25.66 7.98 -29.88
CA TRP A 352 25.69 7.17 -31.09
C TRP A 352 24.89 5.88 -30.90
N PHE A 353 24.95 5.25 -29.72
CA PHE A 353 24.15 4.06 -29.42
C PHE A 353 22.65 4.39 -29.36
N ARG A 354 22.29 5.54 -28.77
CA ARG A 354 20.90 6.03 -28.77
C ARG A 354 20.41 6.29 -30.19
N LEU A 355 21.24 6.91 -31.02
CA LEU A 355 20.93 7.18 -32.43
C LEU A 355 20.81 5.87 -33.23
N LEU A 356 21.71 4.91 -33.04
CA LEU A 356 21.62 3.58 -33.64
C LEU A 356 20.37 2.82 -33.15
N SER A 357 19.99 2.97 -31.88
CA SER A 357 18.77 2.35 -31.35
C SER A 357 17.51 2.93 -31.99
N ILE A 358 17.46 4.26 -32.18
CA ILE A 358 16.37 4.93 -32.89
C ILE A 358 16.33 4.49 -34.36
N ILE A 359 17.48 4.42 -35.03
CA ILE A 359 17.57 3.93 -36.41
C ILE A 359 17.16 2.47 -36.49
N ALA A 360 17.59 1.61 -35.55
CA ALA A 360 17.23 0.20 -35.51
C ALA A 360 15.72 0.02 -35.29
N ILE A 361 15.10 0.81 -34.40
CA ILE A 361 13.64 0.83 -34.21
C ILE A 361 12.95 1.33 -35.48
N GLY A 362 13.44 2.40 -36.10
CA GLY A 362 12.91 2.92 -37.36
C GLY A 362 13.01 1.91 -38.50
N LEU A 363 14.12 1.20 -38.62
CA LEU A 363 14.33 0.10 -39.57
C LEU A 363 13.46 -1.11 -39.24
N LEU A 364 13.23 -1.42 -37.96
CA LEU A 364 12.32 -2.48 -37.53
C LEU A 364 10.87 -2.14 -37.87
N ILE A 365 10.45 -0.90 -37.64
CA ILE A 365 9.13 -0.40 -38.02
C ILE A 365 9.00 -0.38 -39.54
N TYR A 366 10.00 0.14 -40.25
CA TYR A 366 10.03 0.16 -41.71
C TYR A 366 9.99 -1.26 -42.28
N TRP A 367 10.80 -2.18 -41.75
CA TRP A 367 10.80 -3.59 -42.12
C TRP A 367 9.46 -4.25 -41.80
N TYR A 368 8.88 -3.98 -40.62
CA TYR A 368 7.58 -4.50 -40.23
C TYR A 368 6.46 -3.99 -41.14
N VAL A 369 6.45 -2.67 -41.44
CA VAL A 369 5.47 -2.04 -42.33
C VAL A 369 5.64 -2.56 -43.76
N ASN A 370 6.86 -2.60 -44.29
CA ASN A 370 7.11 -3.14 -45.63
C ASN A 370 6.79 -4.63 -45.72
N ARG A 371 7.17 -5.43 -44.71
CA ARG A 371 6.81 -6.84 -44.64
C ARG A 371 5.31 -7.01 -44.51
N ARG A 372 4.63 -6.13 -43.77
CA ARG A 372 3.17 -6.13 -43.65
C ARG A 372 2.50 -5.73 -44.96
N ILE A 373 3.05 -4.77 -45.70
CA ILE A 373 2.56 -4.36 -47.02
C ILE A 373 2.77 -5.49 -48.04
N GLN A 374 3.95 -6.12 -48.06
CA GLN A 374 4.20 -7.30 -48.90
C GLN A 374 3.27 -8.47 -48.54
N TYR A 375 3.12 -8.77 -47.25
CA TYR A 375 2.17 -9.76 -46.76
C TYR A 375 0.73 -9.44 -47.15
N LEU A 376 0.32 -8.17 -47.07
CA LEU A 376 -1.01 -7.72 -47.48
C LEU A 376 -1.19 -7.79 -49.00
N LYS A 377 -0.14 -7.54 -49.78
CA LYS A 377 -0.17 -7.61 -51.24
C LYS A 377 -0.18 -9.06 -51.75
N GLU A 378 0.62 -9.93 -51.16
CA GLU A 378 0.56 -11.39 -51.38
C GLU A 378 -0.81 -11.94 -50.97
N ARG A 379 -1.34 -11.52 -49.82
CA ARG A 379 -2.73 -11.80 -49.42
C ARG A 379 -3.75 -11.27 -50.40
N GLN A 380 -3.54 -10.10 -51.00
CA GLN A 380 -4.46 -9.49 -51.95
C GLN A 380 -4.44 -10.21 -53.29
N GLU A 381 -3.27 -10.60 -53.79
CA GLU A 381 -3.12 -11.42 -55.00
C GLU A 381 -3.65 -12.85 -54.80
N GLU A 382 -3.42 -13.45 -53.62
CA GLU A 382 -4.06 -14.71 -53.20
C GLU A 382 -5.57 -14.54 -53.03
N LEU A 383 -6.06 -13.43 -52.46
CA LEU A 383 -7.49 -13.14 -52.35
C LEU A 383 -8.11 -12.89 -53.71
N GLU A 384 -7.44 -12.23 -54.66
CA GLU A 384 -7.98 -11.96 -55.98
C GLU A 384 -8.06 -13.24 -56.82
N ALA A 385 -7.02 -14.09 -56.78
CA ALA A 385 -7.06 -15.43 -57.38
C ALA A 385 -8.11 -16.34 -56.70
N MET A 386 -8.23 -16.26 -55.38
CA MET A 386 -9.23 -17.01 -54.61
C MET A 386 -10.63 -16.42 -54.75
N VAL A 387 -10.80 -15.12 -55.00
CA VAL A 387 -12.08 -14.45 -55.28
C VAL A 387 -12.51 -14.77 -56.69
N GLU A 388 -11.61 -14.88 -57.68
CA GLU A 388 -11.94 -15.31 -59.03
C GLU A 388 -12.37 -16.80 -59.03
N GLN A 389 -11.61 -17.66 -58.36
CA GLN A 389 -11.94 -19.08 -58.16
C GLN A 389 -13.20 -19.27 -57.29
N ARG A 390 -13.37 -18.48 -56.23
CA ARG A 390 -14.61 -18.43 -55.42
C ARG A 390 -15.75 -17.73 -56.12
N THR A 391 -15.59 -16.81 -57.06
CA THR A 391 -16.76 -16.23 -57.76
C THR A 391 -17.43 -17.24 -58.68
N VAL A 392 -16.69 -18.28 -59.09
CA VAL A 392 -17.23 -19.45 -59.80
C VAL A 392 -17.85 -20.44 -58.81
N GLU A 393 -17.14 -20.83 -57.73
CA GLU A 393 -17.69 -21.74 -56.69
C GLU A 393 -18.84 -21.13 -55.87
N LEU A 394 -18.85 -19.82 -55.62
CA LEU A 394 -19.86 -19.10 -54.84
C LEU A 394 -21.13 -18.87 -55.66
N ARG A 395 -21.05 -18.79 -56.99
CA ARG A 395 -22.23 -18.86 -57.85
C ARG A 395 -22.88 -20.23 -57.76
N GLU A 396 -22.09 -21.30 -57.78
CA GLU A 396 -22.61 -22.67 -57.57
C GLU A 396 -23.16 -22.87 -56.15
N GLN A 397 -22.53 -22.31 -55.11
CA GLN A 397 -23.04 -22.41 -53.73
C GLN A 397 -24.25 -21.50 -53.44
N LEU A 398 -24.34 -20.32 -54.05
CA LEU A 398 -25.54 -19.46 -53.94
C LEU A 398 -26.74 -20.12 -54.61
N ASP A 399 -26.58 -20.76 -55.77
CA ASP A 399 -27.65 -21.54 -56.41
C ASP A 399 -28.10 -22.72 -55.53
N ILE A 400 -27.18 -23.41 -54.84
CA ILE A 400 -27.52 -24.50 -53.90
C ILE A 400 -28.23 -23.97 -52.65
N VAL A 401 -27.84 -22.80 -52.12
CA VAL A 401 -28.45 -22.20 -50.94
C VAL A 401 -29.84 -21.64 -51.24
N ASP A 402 -30.02 -20.98 -52.39
CA ASP A 402 -31.35 -20.52 -52.82
C ASP A 402 -32.29 -21.70 -53.10
N ASP A 403 -31.80 -22.78 -53.71
CA ASP A 403 -32.61 -23.98 -53.94
C ASP A 403 -32.97 -24.70 -52.63
N LYS A 404 -32.05 -24.75 -51.65
CA LYS A 404 -32.36 -25.27 -50.30
C LYS A 404 -33.35 -24.40 -49.53
N ASN A 405 -33.22 -23.07 -49.60
CA ASN A 405 -34.16 -22.15 -48.96
C ASN A 405 -35.56 -22.26 -49.60
N ARG A 406 -35.62 -22.44 -50.92
CA ARG A 406 -36.87 -22.69 -51.64
C ARG A 406 -37.53 -24.01 -51.20
N GLN A 407 -36.76 -25.09 -51.09
CA GLN A 407 -37.25 -26.39 -50.59
C GLN A 407 -37.74 -26.34 -49.13
N ILE A 408 -37.07 -25.58 -48.25
CA ILE A 408 -37.50 -25.37 -46.87
C ILE A 408 -38.79 -24.55 -46.81
N MET A 409 -38.89 -23.47 -47.60
CA MET A 409 -40.10 -22.65 -47.66
C MET A 409 -41.29 -23.43 -48.22
N ASP A 410 -41.09 -24.25 -49.25
CA ASP A 410 -42.14 -25.12 -49.79
C ASP A 410 -42.63 -26.14 -48.74
N SER A 411 -41.71 -26.70 -47.94
CA SER A 411 -42.04 -27.64 -46.85
C SER A 411 -42.82 -26.97 -45.71
N ILE A 412 -42.46 -25.73 -45.34
CA ILE A 412 -43.18 -24.97 -44.30
C ILE A 412 -44.55 -24.52 -44.80
N MET A 413 -44.67 -24.10 -46.06
CA MET A 413 -45.95 -23.76 -46.67
C MET A 413 -46.90 -24.96 -46.75
N TYR A 414 -46.36 -26.16 -47.03
CA TYR A 414 -47.14 -27.40 -46.97
C TYR A 414 -47.58 -27.74 -45.54
N ALA A 415 -46.73 -27.56 -44.53
CA ALA A 415 -47.11 -27.75 -43.12
C ALA A 415 -48.24 -26.79 -42.69
N LYS A 416 -48.19 -25.52 -43.14
CA LYS A 416 -49.28 -24.54 -42.95
C LYS A 416 -50.57 -24.97 -43.61
N PHE A 417 -50.50 -25.48 -44.85
CA PHE A 417 -51.68 -26.02 -45.54
C PHE A 417 -52.31 -27.18 -44.75
N LEU A 418 -51.50 -28.15 -44.29
CA LEU A 418 -52.00 -29.27 -43.51
C LEU A 418 -52.68 -28.83 -42.20
N GLN A 419 -52.05 -27.91 -41.46
CA GLN A 419 -52.60 -27.42 -40.20
C GLN A 419 -53.90 -26.63 -40.40
N THR A 420 -53.92 -25.69 -41.36
CA THR A 420 -55.13 -24.89 -41.65
C THR A 420 -56.29 -25.75 -42.16
N SER A 421 -56.02 -26.89 -42.80
CA SER A 421 -57.05 -27.84 -43.25
C SER A 421 -57.72 -28.62 -42.11
N MET A 422 -57.11 -28.69 -40.92
CA MET A 422 -57.68 -29.36 -39.74
C MET A 422 -58.62 -28.44 -38.96
N LEU A 423 -58.43 -27.13 -39.07
CA LEU A 423 -59.22 -26.14 -38.36
C LEU A 423 -60.61 -26.01 -39.01
N PRO A 424 -61.69 -26.01 -38.20
CA PRO A 424 -63.04 -25.78 -38.73
C PRO A 424 -63.19 -24.35 -39.27
N SER A 425 -64.11 -24.16 -40.22
CA SER A 425 -64.44 -22.80 -40.66
C SER A 425 -65.28 -22.10 -39.58
N VAL A 426 -65.11 -20.79 -39.41
CA VAL A 426 -65.97 -19.98 -38.53
C VAL A 426 -67.44 -20.10 -38.95
N ASP A 427 -67.71 -20.29 -40.25
CA ASP A 427 -69.06 -20.51 -40.77
C ASP A 427 -69.70 -21.81 -40.25
N ASP A 428 -68.91 -22.80 -39.84
CA ASP A 428 -69.45 -24.03 -39.25
C ASP A 428 -70.04 -23.79 -37.87
N PHE A 429 -69.46 -22.86 -37.08
CA PHE A 429 -70.04 -22.44 -35.81
C PHE A 429 -71.34 -21.66 -36.02
N LYS A 430 -71.34 -20.73 -36.98
CA LYS A 430 -72.50 -19.86 -37.31
C LYS A 430 -73.72 -20.62 -37.82
N LYS A 431 -73.56 -21.86 -38.31
CA LYS A 431 -74.70 -22.73 -38.67
C LYS A 431 -75.56 -23.10 -37.47
N TYR A 432 -74.96 -23.19 -36.29
CA TYR A 432 -75.62 -23.73 -35.09
C TYR A 432 -75.72 -22.73 -33.95
N PHE A 433 -74.92 -21.65 -33.96
CA PHE A 433 -74.97 -20.57 -32.98
C PHE A 433 -75.45 -19.26 -33.61
N ASN A 434 -76.00 -18.36 -32.80
CA ASN A 434 -76.48 -17.05 -33.28
C ASN A 434 -75.33 -16.21 -33.82
N ASP A 435 -74.17 -16.28 -33.16
CA ASP A 435 -72.97 -15.59 -33.62
C ASP A 435 -71.67 -16.24 -33.12
N ALA A 436 -70.57 -16.08 -33.86
CA ALA A 436 -69.25 -16.59 -33.45
C ALA A 436 -68.11 -15.80 -34.09
N PHE A 437 -67.01 -15.60 -33.33
CA PHE A 437 -65.74 -15.07 -33.82
C PHE A 437 -64.57 -15.96 -33.38
N ILE A 438 -63.52 -15.97 -34.21
CA ILE A 438 -62.27 -16.64 -33.92
C ILE A 438 -61.14 -15.72 -34.35
N PHE A 439 -60.42 -15.17 -33.37
CA PHE A 439 -59.19 -14.44 -33.61
C PHE A 439 -58.02 -15.41 -33.44
N TYR A 440 -57.42 -15.81 -34.56
CA TYR A 440 -56.34 -16.82 -34.59
C TYR A 440 -55.14 -16.28 -35.36
N ARG A 441 -53.99 -16.17 -34.69
CA ARG A 441 -52.76 -15.61 -35.26
C ARG A 441 -51.54 -16.42 -34.78
N PRO A 442 -51.01 -17.33 -35.62
CA PRO A 442 -49.74 -17.98 -35.36
C PRO A 442 -48.60 -16.96 -35.20
N LYS A 443 -47.63 -17.26 -34.34
CA LYS A 443 -46.38 -16.49 -34.19
C LYS A 443 -45.48 -16.65 -35.42
N ASP A 444 -45.34 -17.88 -35.88
CA ASP A 444 -44.56 -18.25 -37.07
C ASP A 444 -45.51 -18.60 -38.24
N PHE A 445 -45.07 -19.40 -39.22
CA PHE A 445 -45.93 -19.86 -40.31
C PHE A 445 -47.04 -20.84 -39.86
N VAL A 446 -46.81 -21.53 -38.75
CA VAL A 446 -47.68 -22.56 -38.14
C VAL A 446 -47.69 -22.39 -36.62
N SER A 447 -48.73 -22.88 -35.95
CA SER A 447 -49.05 -22.58 -34.53
C SER A 447 -49.12 -23.83 -33.66
N GLY A 448 -48.77 -23.76 -32.39
CA GLY A 448 -49.12 -24.77 -31.38
C GLY A 448 -50.61 -24.73 -31.02
N ASP A 449 -51.21 -23.54 -31.00
CA ASP A 449 -52.62 -23.36 -30.68
C ASP A 449 -53.53 -23.89 -31.78
N PHE A 450 -54.67 -24.45 -31.38
CA PHE A 450 -55.75 -24.79 -32.31
C PHE A 450 -57.12 -24.65 -31.65
N TYR A 451 -58.14 -24.45 -32.48
CA TYR A 451 -59.55 -24.52 -32.08
C TYR A 451 -60.24 -25.66 -32.80
N TRP A 452 -61.27 -26.20 -32.18
CA TRP A 452 -61.96 -27.39 -32.68
C TRP A 452 -63.47 -27.28 -32.52
N PHE A 453 -64.21 -27.86 -33.46
CA PHE A 453 -65.67 -27.85 -33.46
C PHE A 453 -66.25 -29.04 -34.19
N CYS A 454 -67.31 -29.60 -33.62
CA CYS A 454 -68.20 -30.50 -34.32
C CYS A 454 -69.63 -30.36 -33.80
N HIS A 455 -70.58 -30.83 -34.61
CA HIS A 455 -71.99 -30.87 -34.24
C HIS A 455 -72.53 -32.28 -34.44
N HIS A 456 -73.20 -32.82 -33.42
CA HIS A 456 -73.85 -34.12 -33.46
C HIS A 456 -75.26 -34.02 -32.86
N LYS A 457 -76.28 -34.20 -33.71
CA LYS A 457 -77.71 -34.12 -33.35
C LYS A 457 -78.10 -32.75 -32.79
N ASN A 458 -78.18 -32.60 -31.45
CA ASN A 458 -78.51 -31.35 -30.78
C ASN A 458 -77.34 -30.84 -29.91
N LEU A 459 -76.17 -31.47 -30.04
CA LEU A 459 -74.98 -31.16 -29.27
C LEU A 459 -73.94 -30.49 -30.17
N SER A 460 -73.47 -29.32 -29.76
CA SER A 460 -72.30 -28.67 -30.35
C SER A 460 -71.12 -28.83 -29.40
N VAL A 461 -70.05 -29.47 -29.86
CA VAL A 461 -68.82 -29.64 -29.10
C VAL A 461 -67.79 -28.67 -29.65
N PHE A 462 -67.16 -27.89 -28.79
CA PHE A 462 -66.11 -26.95 -29.19
C PHE A 462 -64.97 -26.93 -28.18
N ALA A 463 -63.77 -26.62 -28.68
CA ALA A 463 -62.59 -26.48 -27.85
C ALA A 463 -61.64 -25.38 -28.32
N VAL A 464 -60.90 -24.84 -27.34
CA VAL A 464 -59.72 -23.99 -27.53
C VAL A 464 -58.56 -24.68 -26.84
N ALA A 465 -57.47 -24.90 -27.56
CA ALA A 465 -56.30 -25.59 -27.05
C ALA A 465 -55.01 -24.83 -27.36
N ASP A 466 -54.07 -24.93 -26.42
CA ASP A 466 -52.72 -24.38 -26.44
C ASP A 466 -51.74 -25.54 -26.25
N CYS A 467 -50.97 -25.87 -27.28
CA CYS A 467 -50.02 -26.98 -27.26
C CYS A 467 -48.61 -26.53 -26.85
N THR A 468 -47.83 -27.45 -26.30
CA THR A 468 -46.44 -27.15 -25.93
C THR A 468 -45.61 -26.71 -27.15
N GLY A 469 -45.13 -25.47 -27.10
CA GLY A 469 -44.22 -24.88 -28.09
C GLY A 469 -44.93 -24.24 -29.28
N HIS A 470 -44.20 -23.40 -30.03
CA HIS A 470 -44.69 -22.71 -31.22
C HIS A 470 -43.92 -23.14 -32.48
N GLY A 471 -44.33 -22.66 -33.65
CA GLY A 471 -43.69 -22.96 -34.92
C GLY A 471 -43.81 -24.43 -35.31
N VAL A 472 -42.87 -24.95 -36.11
CA VAL A 472 -42.97 -26.30 -36.69
C VAL A 472 -43.10 -27.42 -35.64
N PRO A 473 -42.34 -27.43 -34.52
CA PRO A 473 -42.53 -28.43 -33.47
C PRO A 473 -43.91 -28.35 -32.81
N GLY A 474 -44.38 -27.14 -32.45
CA GLY A 474 -45.71 -26.93 -31.84
C GLY A 474 -46.83 -27.38 -32.76
N ALA A 475 -46.72 -27.10 -34.06
CA ALA A 475 -47.70 -27.52 -35.06
C ALA A 475 -47.83 -29.05 -35.18
N ILE A 476 -46.74 -29.81 -35.01
CA ILE A 476 -46.81 -31.28 -34.99
C ILE A 476 -47.58 -31.74 -33.75
N VAL A 477 -47.32 -31.15 -32.58
CA VAL A 477 -48.04 -31.45 -31.34
C VAL A 477 -49.52 -31.10 -31.47
N SER A 478 -49.87 -29.99 -32.12
CA SER A 478 -51.25 -29.56 -32.35
C SER A 478 -52.04 -30.57 -33.18
N VAL A 479 -51.44 -31.12 -34.25
CA VAL A 479 -52.04 -32.16 -35.10
C VAL A 479 -52.30 -33.45 -34.31
N ILE A 480 -51.33 -33.88 -33.49
CA ILE A 480 -51.45 -35.08 -32.66
C ILE A 480 -52.56 -34.91 -31.63
N CYS A 481 -52.59 -33.77 -30.94
CA CYS A 481 -53.58 -33.47 -29.91
C CYS A 481 -54.99 -33.31 -30.48
N GLU A 482 -55.13 -32.66 -31.65
CA GLU A 482 -56.42 -32.54 -32.35
C GLU A 482 -56.97 -33.92 -32.72
N ASN A 483 -56.14 -34.79 -33.30
CA ASN A 483 -56.59 -36.13 -33.70
C ASN A 483 -56.95 -36.99 -32.48
N ALA A 484 -56.16 -36.90 -31.40
CA ALA A 484 -56.47 -37.55 -30.13
C ALA A 484 -57.83 -37.12 -29.57
N LEU A 485 -58.10 -35.81 -29.57
CA LEU A 485 -59.38 -35.22 -29.16
C LEU A 485 -60.53 -35.70 -30.04
N ARG A 486 -60.35 -35.64 -31.37
CA ARG A 486 -61.37 -36.05 -32.35
C ARG A 486 -61.78 -37.51 -32.15
N ASN A 487 -60.83 -38.39 -31.86
CA ASN A 487 -61.11 -39.81 -31.60
C ASN A 487 -61.80 -39.99 -30.24
N ALA A 488 -61.31 -39.32 -29.20
CA ALA A 488 -61.93 -39.36 -27.87
C ALA A 488 -63.39 -38.88 -27.86
N VAL A 489 -63.71 -37.81 -28.61
CA VAL A 489 -65.09 -37.31 -28.73
C VAL A 489 -66.01 -38.36 -29.36
N LYS A 490 -65.53 -39.09 -30.37
CA LYS A 490 -66.29 -40.17 -31.02
C LYS A 490 -66.46 -41.38 -30.10
N GLU A 491 -65.44 -41.74 -29.35
CA GLU A 491 -65.48 -42.87 -28.41
C GLU A 491 -66.44 -42.63 -27.25
N CYS A 492 -66.54 -41.39 -26.76
CA CYS A 492 -67.51 -41.00 -25.74
C CYS A 492 -68.93 -40.75 -26.28
N ASP A 493 -69.20 -41.01 -27.56
CA ASP A 493 -70.47 -40.70 -28.23
C ASP A 493 -70.94 -39.24 -27.99
N TYR A 494 -70.00 -38.29 -27.96
CA TYR A 494 -70.27 -36.87 -27.69
C TYR A 494 -70.90 -36.60 -26.31
N GLN A 495 -70.72 -37.50 -25.34
CA GLN A 495 -71.24 -37.37 -23.99
C GLN A 495 -70.11 -37.07 -22.99
N ASN A 496 -70.31 -36.08 -22.12
CA ASN A 496 -69.44 -35.72 -21.00
C ASN A 496 -68.00 -35.25 -21.36
N PRO A 497 -67.74 -33.91 -21.34
CA PRO A 497 -66.41 -33.34 -21.59
C PRO A 497 -65.28 -33.91 -20.73
N ALA A 498 -65.54 -34.24 -19.47
CA ALA A 498 -64.50 -34.74 -18.56
C ALA A 498 -63.97 -36.11 -18.98
N GLN A 499 -64.86 -37.01 -19.44
CA GLN A 499 -64.47 -38.31 -19.95
C GLN A 499 -63.69 -38.18 -21.25
N ILE A 500 -64.13 -37.28 -22.14
CA ILE A 500 -63.42 -36.96 -23.38
C ILE A 500 -61.99 -36.51 -23.08
N LEU A 501 -61.79 -35.60 -22.12
CA LEU A 501 -60.44 -35.16 -21.75
C LEU A 501 -59.60 -36.28 -21.13
N THR A 502 -60.19 -37.18 -20.32
CA THR A 502 -59.46 -38.35 -19.78
C THR A 502 -58.99 -39.30 -20.88
N ILE A 503 -59.84 -39.59 -21.89
CA ILE A 503 -59.44 -40.42 -23.04
C ILE A 503 -58.43 -39.68 -23.92
N THR A 504 -58.64 -38.38 -24.16
CA THR A 504 -57.70 -37.54 -24.92
C THR A 504 -56.31 -37.58 -24.28
N ASN A 505 -56.23 -37.47 -22.94
CA ASN A 505 -54.98 -37.61 -22.21
C ASN A 505 -54.31 -38.97 -22.43
N ALA A 506 -55.07 -40.06 -22.38
CA ALA A 506 -54.53 -41.40 -22.62
C ALA A 506 -53.95 -41.53 -24.04
N HIS A 507 -54.66 -41.04 -25.07
CA HIS A 507 -54.19 -41.07 -26.46
C HIS A 507 -52.92 -40.24 -26.67
N VAL A 508 -52.84 -39.03 -26.10
CA VAL A 508 -51.66 -38.17 -26.22
C VAL A 508 -50.46 -38.79 -25.49
N VAL A 509 -50.65 -39.30 -24.27
CA VAL A 509 -49.58 -39.97 -23.51
C VAL A 509 -49.08 -41.22 -24.24
N GLU A 510 -49.98 -42.04 -24.80
CA GLU A 510 -49.62 -43.23 -25.57
C GLU A 510 -48.75 -42.86 -26.78
N PHE A 511 -49.15 -41.82 -27.53
CA PHE A 511 -48.41 -41.35 -28.69
C PHE A 511 -46.96 -40.98 -28.35
N PHE A 512 -46.74 -40.21 -27.28
CA PHE A 512 -45.40 -39.75 -26.90
C PHE A 512 -44.56 -40.81 -26.15
N THR A 513 -45.18 -41.78 -25.47
CA THR A 513 -44.48 -42.81 -24.68
C THR A 513 -43.81 -43.89 -25.55
N GLN A 514 -44.17 -44.00 -26.83
CA GLN A 514 -43.51 -44.92 -27.77
C GLN A 514 -42.05 -44.50 -28.12
N SER A 515 -41.63 -43.29 -27.76
CA SER A 515 -40.26 -42.80 -27.94
C SER A 515 -39.40 -43.04 -26.70
N GLN A 516 -38.16 -43.54 -26.86
CA GLN A 516 -37.24 -43.87 -25.74
C GLN A 516 -36.76 -42.64 -24.92
N LYS A 517 -37.24 -41.43 -25.21
CA LYS A 517 -36.97 -40.20 -24.45
C LYS A 517 -38.26 -39.70 -23.80
N SER A 518 -38.17 -39.27 -22.53
CA SER A 518 -39.30 -38.62 -21.85
C SER A 518 -39.56 -37.24 -22.46
N ILE A 519 -40.39 -37.20 -23.49
CA ILE A 519 -40.91 -35.96 -24.06
C ILE A 519 -42.07 -35.49 -23.19
N HIS A 520 -42.03 -34.23 -22.77
CA HIS A 520 -43.08 -33.58 -21.99
C HIS A 520 -43.81 -32.59 -22.90
N ASP A 521 -44.51 -33.11 -23.91
CA ASP A 521 -45.30 -32.31 -24.84
C ASP A 521 -46.78 -32.68 -24.69
N GLY A 522 -47.67 -31.70 -24.81
CA GLY A 522 -49.07 -31.87 -24.48
C GLY A 522 -49.90 -30.65 -24.84
N MET A 523 -51.06 -30.50 -24.21
CA MET A 523 -51.91 -29.32 -24.39
C MET A 523 -52.63 -28.87 -23.12
N GLU A 524 -52.86 -27.56 -23.02
CA GLU A 524 -53.92 -26.97 -22.22
C GLU A 524 -55.17 -26.83 -23.09
N ILE A 525 -56.34 -27.15 -22.56
CA ILE A 525 -57.57 -27.17 -23.38
C ILE A 525 -58.80 -26.80 -22.56
N ALA A 526 -59.68 -25.99 -23.13
CA ALA A 526 -61.05 -25.81 -22.67
C ALA A 526 -61.98 -26.55 -23.62
N LEU A 527 -62.70 -27.56 -23.13
CA LEU A 527 -63.66 -28.34 -23.91
C LEU A 527 -65.07 -28.12 -23.36
N ALA A 528 -66.01 -27.81 -24.25
CA ALA A 528 -67.40 -27.67 -23.87
C ALA A 528 -68.35 -28.34 -24.85
N ILE A 529 -69.47 -28.81 -24.31
CA ILE A 529 -70.58 -29.41 -25.05
C ILE A 529 -71.83 -28.60 -24.73
N PHE A 530 -72.41 -27.99 -25.76
CA PHE A 530 -73.61 -27.20 -25.65
C PHE A 530 -74.82 -27.95 -26.21
N ASN A 531 -75.90 -28.04 -25.44
CA ASN A 531 -77.15 -28.64 -25.85
C ASN A 531 -78.15 -27.57 -26.31
N HIS A 532 -78.46 -27.54 -27.60
CA HIS A 532 -79.34 -26.56 -28.22
C HIS A 532 -80.80 -26.64 -27.76
N HIS A 533 -81.24 -27.78 -27.21
CA HIS A 533 -82.61 -27.95 -26.71
C HIS A 533 -82.77 -27.48 -25.27
N THR A 534 -81.81 -27.80 -24.39
CA THR A 534 -81.90 -27.48 -22.96
C THR A 534 -81.23 -26.15 -22.60
N LEU A 535 -80.42 -25.60 -23.51
CA LEU A 535 -79.51 -24.48 -23.29
C LEU A 535 -78.50 -24.76 -22.15
N GLU A 536 -78.16 -26.03 -21.94
CA GLU A 536 -77.16 -26.44 -20.96
C GLU A 536 -75.78 -26.55 -21.62
N LEU A 537 -74.78 -26.00 -20.95
CA LEU A 537 -73.37 -26.10 -21.30
C LEU A 537 -72.67 -27.00 -20.27
N ASP A 538 -72.13 -28.12 -20.74
CA ASP A 538 -71.20 -28.95 -20.00
C ASP A 538 -69.77 -28.53 -20.35
N PHE A 539 -68.94 -28.26 -19.35
CA PHE A 539 -67.56 -27.82 -19.51
C PHE A 539 -66.59 -28.69 -18.68
N SER A 540 -65.46 -29.02 -19.29
CA SER A 540 -64.27 -29.52 -18.60
C SER A 540 -63.04 -28.88 -19.24
N GLY A 541 -62.05 -28.52 -18.44
CA GLY A 541 -60.81 -27.92 -18.95
C GLY A 541 -59.58 -28.46 -18.25
N ALA A 542 -58.47 -28.51 -18.97
CA ALA A 542 -57.13 -28.83 -18.49
C ALA A 542 -56.30 -27.55 -18.56
N LYS A 543 -56.10 -26.90 -17.40
CA LYS A 543 -55.49 -25.56 -17.19
C LYS A 543 -56.10 -24.36 -17.92
N LEU A 544 -56.84 -24.56 -19.01
CA LEU A 544 -57.46 -23.48 -19.78
C LEU A 544 -58.92 -23.26 -19.33
N PRO A 545 -59.27 -22.07 -18.78
CA PRO A 545 -60.62 -21.77 -18.31
C PRO A 545 -61.56 -21.37 -19.44
N LEU A 546 -62.87 -21.62 -19.24
CA LEU A 546 -63.93 -21.07 -20.08
C LEU A 546 -64.67 -19.97 -19.34
N TYR A 547 -65.04 -18.91 -20.04
CA TYR A 547 -65.82 -17.80 -19.49
C TYR A 547 -67.16 -17.71 -20.19
N TYR A 548 -68.18 -17.26 -19.47
CA TYR A 548 -69.43 -16.84 -20.07
C TYR A 548 -69.96 -15.56 -19.42
N ILE A 549 -70.74 -14.79 -20.17
CA ILE A 549 -71.40 -13.57 -19.71
C ILE A 549 -72.90 -13.84 -19.64
N SER A 550 -73.48 -13.74 -18.45
CA SER A 550 -74.92 -13.84 -18.23
C SER A 550 -75.39 -12.69 -17.35
N GLY A 551 -76.42 -11.96 -17.79
CA GLY A 551 -76.95 -10.81 -17.04
C GLY A 551 -75.99 -9.63 -16.84
N GLY A 552 -74.90 -9.55 -17.62
CA GLY A 552 -73.88 -8.50 -17.52
C GLY A 552 -72.68 -8.82 -16.61
N GLU A 553 -72.68 -9.97 -15.95
CA GLU A 553 -71.55 -10.43 -15.13
C GLU A 553 -70.73 -11.53 -15.84
N VAL A 554 -69.41 -11.50 -15.66
CA VAL A 554 -68.50 -12.56 -16.17
C VAL A 554 -68.38 -13.67 -15.15
N VAL A 555 -68.73 -14.87 -15.56
CA VAL A 555 -68.53 -16.08 -14.76
C VAL A 555 -67.39 -16.90 -15.37
N LYS A 556 -66.44 -17.30 -14.52
CA LYS A 556 -65.30 -18.16 -14.88
C LYS A 556 -65.60 -19.60 -14.47
N LEU A 557 -65.64 -20.51 -15.44
CA LEU A 557 -65.62 -21.95 -15.20
C LEU A 557 -64.17 -22.39 -14.99
N LYS A 558 -63.89 -23.04 -13.86
CA LYS A 558 -62.51 -23.35 -13.44
C LYS A 558 -62.05 -24.66 -14.07
N PRO A 559 -60.91 -24.70 -14.78
CA PRO A 559 -60.35 -25.94 -15.28
C PRO A 559 -59.67 -26.71 -14.13
N ASP A 560 -59.40 -27.99 -14.37
CA ASP A 560 -58.51 -28.77 -13.53
C ASP A 560 -57.06 -28.30 -13.73
N ILE A 561 -56.22 -28.54 -12.72
CA ILE A 561 -54.82 -28.10 -12.72
C ILE A 561 -53.89 -28.98 -13.57
N TYR A 562 -54.39 -30.11 -14.06
CA TYR A 562 -53.65 -31.09 -14.85
C TYR A 562 -53.58 -30.69 -16.33
N ARG A 563 -52.48 -31.03 -17.01
CA ARG A 563 -52.31 -30.83 -18.47
C ARG A 563 -52.54 -32.15 -19.20
N ILE A 564 -53.08 -32.05 -20.41
CA ILE A 564 -53.16 -33.21 -21.32
C ILE A 564 -51.74 -33.57 -21.77
N GLY A 565 -51.37 -34.85 -21.74
CA GLY A 565 -50.08 -35.39 -22.24
C GLY A 565 -48.93 -35.38 -21.23
N TRP A 566 -48.96 -34.50 -20.23
CA TRP A 566 -47.84 -34.31 -19.28
C TRP A 566 -47.92 -35.24 -18.06
N ASP A 567 -49.12 -35.38 -17.49
CA ASP A 567 -49.36 -36.12 -16.26
C ASP A 567 -49.69 -37.59 -16.58
N LYS A 568 -48.74 -38.50 -16.28
CA LYS A 568 -48.78 -39.92 -16.69
C LYS A 568 -49.67 -40.83 -15.85
N GLU A 569 -50.12 -40.38 -14.67
CA GLU A 569 -51.07 -41.13 -13.84
C GLU A 569 -52.49 -40.99 -14.41
N LYS A 570 -53.45 -41.82 -13.97
CA LYS A 570 -54.85 -41.75 -14.45
C LYS A 570 -55.51 -40.43 -13.99
N VAL A 571 -55.30 -39.37 -14.75
CA VAL A 571 -55.91 -38.06 -14.52
C VAL A 571 -57.41 -38.14 -14.82
N LEU A 572 -58.21 -37.79 -13.81
CA LEU A 572 -59.64 -37.62 -13.93
C LEU A 572 -59.96 -36.12 -13.94
N TYR A 573 -60.70 -35.69 -14.95
CA TYR A 573 -61.17 -34.31 -15.08
C TYR A 573 -62.58 -34.15 -14.49
N ASN A 574 -62.95 -32.93 -14.13
CA ASN A 574 -64.25 -32.62 -13.52
C ASN A 574 -65.17 -31.89 -14.51
N ASN A 575 -66.42 -32.37 -14.61
CA ASN A 575 -67.43 -31.72 -15.44
C ASN A 575 -68.23 -30.66 -14.64
N GLN A 576 -68.38 -29.48 -15.22
CA GLN A 576 -69.23 -28.39 -14.72
C GLN A 576 -70.39 -28.16 -15.67
N ARG A 577 -71.62 -28.26 -15.16
CA ARG A 577 -72.83 -27.98 -15.93
C ARG A 577 -73.42 -26.63 -15.53
N VAL A 578 -73.69 -25.79 -16.53
CA VAL A 578 -74.38 -24.51 -16.36
C VAL A 578 -75.51 -24.36 -17.37
N LYS A 579 -76.56 -23.63 -17.01
CA LYS A 579 -77.66 -23.31 -17.92
C LYS A 579 -77.50 -21.88 -18.40
N LEU A 580 -77.50 -21.70 -19.71
CA LEU A 580 -77.29 -20.41 -20.37
C LEU A 580 -78.61 -19.80 -20.82
N SER A 581 -78.62 -18.47 -20.93
CA SER A 581 -79.70 -17.71 -21.53
C SER A 581 -79.38 -17.40 -22.99
N LYS A 582 -80.44 -17.17 -23.78
CA LYS A 582 -80.27 -16.74 -25.17
C LYS A 582 -79.54 -15.38 -25.19
N ASN A 583 -78.57 -15.24 -26.09
CA ASN A 583 -77.62 -14.13 -26.23
C ASN A 583 -76.46 -14.09 -25.22
N ASP A 584 -76.29 -15.10 -24.37
CA ASP A 584 -75.09 -15.20 -23.52
C ASP A 584 -73.84 -15.43 -24.41
N LEU A 585 -72.74 -14.75 -24.08
CA LEU A 585 -71.46 -14.88 -24.78
C LEU A 585 -70.56 -15.84 -24.01
N ILE A 586 -70.17 -16.94 -24.64
CA ILE A 586 -69.15 -17.88 -24.17
C ILE A 586 -67.83 -17.51 -24.84
N PHE A 587 -66.72 -17.48 -24.10
CA PHE A 587 -65.41 -17.26 -24.70
C PHE A 587 -64.27 -17.95 -23.95
N ALA A 588 -63.23 -18.35 -24.69
CA ALA A 588 -61.98 -18.88 -24.19
C ALA A 588 -60.82 -18.33 -25.03
N PHE A 589 -59.64 -18.27 -24.42
CA PHE A 589 -58.43 -17.77 -25.07
C PHE A 589 -57.19 -18.45 -24.51
N THR A 590 -56.17 -18.56 -25.35
CA THR A 590 -54.82 -19.00 -25.00
C THR A 590 -54.01 -17.83 -24.43
N ASP A 591 -52.84 -18.10 -23.85
CA ASP A 591 -52.10 -17.09 -23.11
C ASP A 591 -51.46 -16.02 -24.03
N GLY A 592 -51.21 -16.32 -25.31
CA GLY A 592 -50.46 -15.43 -26.20
C GLY A 592 -51.04 -14.03 -26.39
N PHE A 593 -52.37 -13.87 -26.43
CA PHE A 593 -52.96 -12.52 -26.46
C PHE A 593 -52.62 -11.74 -25.19
N CYS A 594 -52.71 -12.42 -24.05
CA CYS A 594 -52.50 -11.82 -22.73
C CYS A 594 -51.03 -11.56 -22.45
N ASP A 595 -50.15 -12.41 -22.96
CA ASP A 595 -48.71 -12.40 -22.76
C ASP A 595 -47.95 -11.51 -23.74
N GLN A 596 -48.64 -10.99 -24.76
CA GLN A 596 -48.06 -10.00 -25.66
C GLN A 596 -47.60 -8.74 -24.90
N PHE A 597 -46.31 -8.44 -25.06
CA PHE A 597 -45.71 -7.22 -24.53
C PHE A 597 -46.13 -6.00 -25.35
N GLY A 598 -46.46 -4.92 -24.65
CA GLY A 598 -46.81 -3.65 -25.27
C GLY A 598 -45.57 -2.84 -25.64
N ALA A 599 -45.51 -2.28 -26.87
CA ALA A 599 -44.35 -1.51 -27.33
C ALA A 599 -44.07 -0.27 -26.48
N GLU A 600 -45.10 0.44 -26.05
CA GLU A 600 -44.95 1.68 -25.27
C GLU A 600 -44.84 1.44 -23.76
N THR A 601 -45.50 0.40 -23.26
CA THR A 601 -45.62 0.16 -21.81
C THR A 601 -44.61 -0.85 -21.29
N GLY A 602 -44.07 -1.73 -22.14
CA GLY A 602 -43.20 -2.85 -21.75
C GLY A 602 -43.88 -3.91 -20.87
N GLN A 603 -45.20 -3.84 -20.69
CA GLN A 603 -45.97 -4.76 -19.87
C GLN A 603 -46.76 -5.74 -20.73
N LYS A 604 -47.09 -6.91 -20.18
CA LYS A 604 -48.04 -7.86 -20.78
C LYS A 604 -49.44 -7.24 -20.89
N PHE A 605 -50.20 -7.58 -21.94
CA PHE A 605 -51.57 -7.10 -22.11
C PHE A 605 -52.46 -7.47 -20.91
N SER A 606 -52.24 -8.66 -20.34
CA SER A 606 -52.94 -9.27 -19.21
C SER A 606 -54.37 -9.76 -19.52
N SER A 607 -54.73 -10.88 -18.90
CA SER A 607 -56.07 -11.46 -19.03
C SER A 607 -57.19 -10.56 -18.48
N ALA A 608 -56.89 -9.67 -17.53
CA ALA A 608 -57.87 -8.72 -17.00
C ALA A 608 -58.32 -7.71 -18.07
N ARG A 609 -57.39 -7.18 -18.87
CA ARG A 609 -57.70 -6.25 -19.97
C ARG A 609 -58.48 -6.93 -21.09
N LEU A 610 -58.07 -8.15 -21.50
CA LEU A 610 -58.78 -8.89 -22.55
C LEU A 610 -60.21 -9.23 -22.15
N LYS A 611 -60.41 -9.69 -20.91
CA LYS A 611 -61.77 -9.94 -20.40
C LYS A 611 -62.61 -8.66 -20.38
N SER A 612 -62.06 -7.55 -19.91
CA SER A 612 -62.79 -6.26 -19.89
C SER A 612 -63.18 -5.84 -21.30
N LEU A 613 -62.26 -5.96 -22.27
CA LEU A 613 -62.52 -5.65 -23.68
C LEU A 613 -63.69 -6.46 -24.25
N LEU A 614 -63.75 -7.77 -23.96
CA LEU A 614 -64.84 -8.64 -24.44
C LEU A 614 -66.16 -8.36 -23.72
N VAL A 615 -66.11 -8.02 -22.42
CA VAL A 615 -67.30 -7.66 -21.63
C VAL A 615 -67.92 -6.37 -22.12
N ASP A 616 -67.11 -5.33 -22.28
CA ASP A 616 -67.60 -4.01 -22.68
C ASP A 616 -68.24 -4.02 -24.07
N ASN A 617 -67.87 -5.01 -24.90
CA ASN A 617 -68.32 -5.13 -26.29
C ASN A 617 -69.21 -6.36 -26.54
N ASN A 618 -69.72 -7.03 -25.51
CA ASN A 618 -70.46 -8.31 -25.66
C ASN A 618 -71.76 -8.22 -26.48
N GLN A 619 -72.32 -7.02 -26.63
CA GLN A 619 -73.53 -6.77 -27.43
C GLN A 619 -73.21 -6.45 -28.91
N GLN A 620 -71.95 -6.22 -29.25
CA GLN A 620 -71.55 -5.92 -30.62
C GLN A 620 -71.56 -7.19 -31.49
N PRO A 621 -71.71 -7.05 -32.82
CA PRO A 621 -71.57 -8.18 -33.74
C PRO A 621 -70.15 -8.79 -33.71
N HIS A 622 -70.03 -10.08 -33.97
CA HIS A 622 -68.74 -10.79 -34.02
C HIS A 622 -67.68 -10.11 -34.92
N THR A 623 -68.08 -9.58 -36.08
CA THR A 623 -67.16 -8.91 -37.02
C THR A 623 -66.51 -7.67 -36.39
N TYR A 624 -67.26 -6.96 -35.55
CA TYR A 624 -66.75 -5.83 -34.81
C TYR A 624 -65.77 -6.29 -33.73
N ILE A 625 -66.11 -7.34 -32.98
CA ILE A 625 -65.24 -7.88 -31.92
C ILE A 625 -63.92 -8.40 -32.50
N GLU A 626 -63.96 -9.11 -33.63
CA GLU A 626 -62.77 -9.63 -34.31
C GLU A 626 -61.85 -8.50 -34.80
N GLN A 627 -62.41 -7.46 -35.43
CA GLN A 627 -61.65 -6.28 -35.83
C GLN A 627 -61.09 -5.53 -34.63
N LEU A 628 -61.87 -5.41 -33.56
CA LEU A 628 -61.44 -4.77 -32.32
C LEU A 628 -60.26 -5.52 -31.70
N LEU A 629 -60.31 -6.85 -31.65
CA LEU A 629 -59.19 -7.68 -31.17
C LEU A 629 -57.95 -7.47 -32.04
N SER A 630 -58.09 -7.48 -33.37
CA SER A 630 -56.96 -7.26 -34.28
C SER A 630 -56.31 -5.89 -34.08
N ILE A 631 -57.10 -4.82 -34.08
CA ILE A 631 -56.62 -3.44 -33.93
C ILE A 631 -55.97 -3.26 -32.56
N THR A 632 -56.63 -3.74 -31.50
CA THR A 632 -56.12 -3.63 -30.13
C THR A 632 -54.80 -4.39 -29.98
N PHE A 633 -54.69 -5.59 -30.55
CA PHE A 633 -53.48 -6.39 -30.51
C PHE A 633 -52.32 -5.73 -31.27
N ASP A 634 -52.55 -5.28 -32.51
CA ASP A 634 -51.52 -4.62 -33.31
C ASP A 634 -51.06 -3.28 -32.71
N GLN A 635 -51.98 -2.49 -32.16
CA GLN A 635 -51.65 -1.24 -31.46
C GLN A 635 -50.86 -1.49 -30.19
N TRP A 636 -51.27 -2.48 -29.38
CA TRP A 636 -50.55 -2.84 -28.17
C TRP A 636 -49.14 -3.32 -28.50
N ARG A 637 -49.01 -4.26 -29.43
CA ARG A 637 -47.72 -4.82 -29.88
C ARG A 637 -46.82 -3.77 -30.53
N GLY A 638 -47.37 -2.81 -31.28
CA GLY A 638 -46.58 -1.84 -32.03
C GLY A 638 -45.54 -2.50 -32.95
N PHE A 639 -44.27 -2.11 -32.81
CA PHE A 639 -43.15 -2.66 -33.60
C PHE A 639 -42.48 -3.90 -32.98
N THR A 640 -42.94 -4.38 -31.81
CA THR A 640 -42.32 -5.56 -31.19
C THR A 640 -42.78 -6.84 -31.89
N GLU A 641 -41.96 -7.88 -31.83
CA GLU A 641 -42.35 -9.19 -32.35
C GLU A 641 -43.55 -9.78 -31.58
N GLN A 642 -44.28 -10.68 -32.24
CA GLN A 642 -45.34 -11.44 -31.59
C GLN A 642 -44.73 -12.42 -30.59
N THR A 643 -45.20 -12.41 -29.36
CA THR A 643 -44.56 -13.16 -28.26
C THR A 643 -44.82 -14.66 -28.36
N ASP A 644 -46.07 -15.04 -28.62
CA ASP A 644 -46.52 -16.44 -28.74
C ASP A 644 -47.66 -16.60 -29.76
N ASP A 645 -48.09 -17.83 -30.01
CA ASP A 645 -49.32 -18.13 -30.76
C ASP A 645 -50.55 -17.52 -30.07
N VAL A 646 -51.49 -16.98 -30.85
CA VAL A 646 -52.64 -16.26 -30.30
C VAL A 646 -53.95 -16.85 -30.78
N LEU A 647 -54.79 -17.29 -29.84
CA LEU A 647 -56.13 -17.77 -30.12
C LEU A 647 -57.15 -17.22 -29.11
N VAL A 648 -58.20 -16.57 -29.63
CA VAL A 648 -59.37 -16.12 -28.89
C VAL A 648 -60.62 -16.57 -29.64
N MET A 649 -61.47 -17.37 -29.00
CA MET A 649 -62.73 -17.84 -29.56
C MET A 649 -63.90 -17.35 -28.72
N GLY A 650 -64.94 -16.84 -29.37
CA GLY A 650 -66.20 -16.47 -28.74
C GLY A 650 -67.42 -16.94 -29.51
N ILE A 651 -68.43 -17.38 -28.78
CA ILE A 651 -69.68 -17.95 -29.30
C ILE A 651 -70.87 -17.34 -28.55
N LYS A 652 -71.85 -16.84 -29.29
CA LYS A 652 -73.10 -16.29 -28.76
C LYS A 652 -74.24 -17.31 -28.92
N VAL A 653 -74.83 -17.70 -27.80
CA VAL A 653 -75.87 -18.73 -27.69
C VAL A 653 -77.23 -18.22 -28.16
#